data_AF-A0A820C9E0-F1
#
_entry.id   AF-A0A820C9E0-F1
#
_cell.length_a   1.000
_cell.length_b   1.000
_cell.length_c   1.000
_cell.angle_alpha   90.00
_cell.angle_beta   90.00
_cell.angle_gamma   90.00
#
_symmetry.space_group_name_H-M   'P 1'
#
loop_
_entity.id
_entity.type
_entity.pdbx_description
1 polymer ?
#
loop_
_entity_poly.entity_id
_entity_poly.type
_entity_poly.pdbx_seq_one_letter_code
_entity_poly.pdbx_strand_id
1 'polypeptide(L)'
;AKKALGEMDFINQLKTFDKDHIAPEVMKKLREEYLSDADLEPARVKQASLAAHGLILFVRAMDVYDRIAKEVAPKKAKLEEVDKEVRELEATLSAKRSQLAQVEARLKKLQEDLDAAQARKAQLEFEVDLCAKKLVRAQKLIGGLGGEKTRWTLAAENLQKIYDSLLGDVLVSSGVIGYLGAFTSAFRDETTHDWIELCKKKKLPCSDADKYSLADTLGEPIKIQAWNINGLPKDSFSVDNAVTIQNSNRWPLMIDPQNQANRWIKNTYTPLNLKVVKLTDNDFMRQLDNCIQLGLPLLIENVGEDLDPSLEPILLKNVFKQAGVEMIRLGDKIIEYSQDFKLFITTKLRNPHYLPEISTKVNLLNFIITSEGLQDQLLGIVVAKERPELEEERQALIITQAENQRALKEAEDKILFTLSSSEGNILEDEAAIETLDSSKLISDEISKKQKVAEETAKKIEASRQDYKPIAEYSAILFFCLNDLPNIDPMYQYSLQWFINLYINSINDSLKSKILARRLKNLQDHFTYNLYTNVCRSLFEKDKLLFSFILCTSIMLARKEMDKGEYLFFLTGGIGLENKHKNPGQGWLSDKSWDELCRLSDTPKFVGLRESFETNIESFKAIYDSKDPMTIELPAPWNEKLDQFQKMTVIRVIRPDKVVQMVIEYVKKNLGQKFVEP
;
A
#
# COMPACT_ATOMS: atom_id res chain seq x y z
N ALA A 1 12.15 51.33 141.98
CA ALA A 1 13.49 51.74 141.49
C ALA A 1 14.59 50.73 141.83
N LYS A 2 14.96 50.51 143.11
CA LYS A 2 16.08 49.60 143.49
C LYS A 2 15.95 48.13 143.03
N LYS A 3 14.73 47.61 142.85
CA LYS A 3 14.49 46.24 142.38
C LYS A 3 14.66 46.08 140.85
N ALA A 4 14.21 47.08 140.08
CA ALA A 4 14.27 47.07 138.61
C ALA A 4 15.68 47.36 138.06
N LEU A 5 16.48 48.17 138.76
CA LEU A 5 17.87 48.49 138.38
C LEU A 5 18.89 47.37 138.72
N GLY A 6 18.48 46.35 139.48
CA GLY A 6 19.31 45.22 139.89
C GLY A 6 19.07 43.93 139.10
N GLU A 7 18.12 43.92 138.16
CA GLU A 7 17.83 42.76 137.32
C GLU A 7 18.92 42.63 136.23
N MET A 8 19.51 41.44 136.08
CA MET A 8 20.57 41.18 135.08
C MET A 8 20.11 41.42 133.63
N ASP A 9 18.80 41.42 133.37
CA ASP A 9 18.20 41.50 132.02
C ASP A 9 17.61 42.89 131.67
N PHE A 10 17.82 43.90 132.52
CA PHE A 10 17.31 45.27 132.33
C PHE A 10 17.75 45.90 131.00
N ILE A 11 18.96 45.61 130.52
CA ILE A 11 19.48 46.13 129.25
C ILE A 11 18.78 45.51 128.03
N ASN A 12 18.41 44.22 128.09
CA ASN A 12 17.68 43.58 126.99
C ASN A 12 16.26 44.13 126.88
N GLN A 13 15.58 44.34 128.01
CA GLN A 13 14.25 44.97 128.03
C GLN A 13 14.26 46.38 127.42
N LEU A 14 15.34 47.16 127.60
CA LEU A 14 15.53 48.46 126.95
C LEU A 14 15.73 48.34 125.43
N LYS A 15 16.42 47.31 124.93
CA LYS A 15 16.66 47.11 123.49
C LYS A 15 15.43 46.57 122.76
N THR A 16 14.65 45.72 123.40
CA THR A 16 13.42 45.13 122.84
C THR A 16 12.16 45.91 123.21
N PHE A 17 12.33 47.14 123.71
CA PHE A 17 11.20 47.98 124.08
C PHE A 17 10.33 48.26 122.85
N ASP A 18 9.04 47.99 122.96
CA ASP A 18 8.07 48.21 121.89
C ASP A 18 7.86 49.72 121.70
N LYS A 19 8.65 50.26 120.76
CA LYS A 19 8.65 51.66 120.36
C LYS A 19 7.44 52.06 119.51
N ASP A 20 6.70 51.09 118.95
CA ASP A 20 5.59 51.34 118.03
C ASP A 20 4.24 51.45 118.78
N HIS A 21 4.14 50.89 120.01
CA HIS A 21 2.90 50.88 120.82
C HIS A 21 3.05 51.52 122.22
N ILE A 22 3.61 52.73 122.31
CA ILE A 22 3.71 53.45 123.58
C ILE A 22 2.37 54.15 123.91
N ALA A 23 1.82 53.89 125.10
CA ALA A 23 0.57 54.51 125.53
C ALA A 23 0.70 56.04 125.61
N PRO A 24 -0.25 56.81 125.03
CA PRO A 24 -0.15 58.28 124.95
C PRO A 24 -0.12 58.96 126.32
N GLU A 25 -0.73 58.35 127.34
CA GLU A 25 -0.69 58.87 128.72
C GLU A 25 0.71 58.81 129.35
N VAL A 26 1.49 57.76 129.03
CA VAL A 26 2.86 57.58 129.54
C VAL A 26 3.79 58.63 128.94
N MET A 27 3.66 58.90 127.64
CA MET A 27 4.44 59.93 126.96
C MET A 27 4.05 61.35 127.39
N LYS A 28 2.77 61.57 127.71
CA LYS A 28 2.31 62.86 128.25
C LYS A 28 2.94 63.16 129.61
N LYS A 29 2.90 62.21 130.55
CA LYS A 29 3.58 62.31 131.85
C LYS A 29 5.09 62.50 131.71
N LEU A 30 5.71 61.77 130.79
CA LEU A 30 7.15 61.89 130.51
C LEU A 30 7.54 63.31 130.06
N ARG A 31 6.74 63.93 129.18
CA ARG A 31 6.98 65.29 128.67
C ARG A 31 6.75 66.36 129.73
N GLU A 32 5.64 66.27 130.45
CA GLU A 32 5.20 67.30 131.39
C GLU A 32 5.99 67.28 132.70
N GLU A 33 6.30 66.10 133.26
CA GLU A 33 6.94 65.99 134.59
C GLU A 33 8.45 65.77 134.55
N TYR A 34 9.00 65.07 133.53
CA TYR A 34 10.40 64.60 133.57
C TYR A 34 11.33 65.21 132.52
N LEU A 35 10.81 65.57 131.34
CA LEU A 35 11.62 66.18 130.26
C LEU A 35 11.72 67.71 130.36
N SER A 36 10.86 68.33 131.17
CA SER A 36 10.78 69.78 131.40
C SER A 36 11.60 70.27 132.60
N ASP A 37 12.15 69.34 133.40
CA ASP A 37 12.93 69.65 134.61
C ASP A 37 14.40 69.99 134.28
N ALA A 38 14.88 71.12 134.80
CA ALA A 38 16.22 71.67 134.52
C ALA A 38 17.36 70.89 135.20
N ASP A 39 17.06 70.06 136.21
CA ASP A 39 18.04 69.19 136.87
C ASP A 39 18.26 67.85 136.14
N LEU A 40 17.35 67.49 135.21
CA LEU A 40 17.39 66.26 134.40
C LEU A 40 17.97 66.47 132.99
N GLU A 41 18.68 67.59 132.78
CA GLU A 41 19.30 67.89 131.50
C GLU A 41 20.54 66.99 131.26
N PRO A 42 20.73 66.40 130.05
CA PRO A 42 21.75 65.38 129.82
C PRO A 42 23.18 65.84 130.17
N ALA A 43 23.48 67.12 130.00
CA ALA A 43 24.79 67.70 130.30
C ALA A 43 25.09 67.77 131.81
N ARG A 44 24.08 68.05 132.64
CA ARG A 44 24.20 68.10 134.11
C ARG A 44 24.22 66.71 134.74
N VAL A 45 23.33 65.81 134.30
CA VAL A 45 23.28 64.42 134.81
C VAL A 45 24.58 63.66 134.54
N LYS A 46 25.29 64.00 133.46
CA LYS A 46 26.60 63.43 133.14
C LYS A 46 27.69 63.75 134.18
N GLN A 47 27.61 64.91 134.87
CA GLN A 47 28.55 65.27 135.93
C GLN A 47 28.32 64.46 137.22
N ALA A 48 27.09 63.96 137.45
CA ALA A 48 26.76 63.11 138.60
C ALA A 48 26.91 61.61 138.31
N SER A 49 26.54 61.13 137.12
CA SER A 49 26.71 59.72 136.71
C SER A 49 26.65 59.52 135.20
N LEU A 50 27.66 58.84 134.66
CA LEU A 50 27.75 58.50 133.22
C LEU A 50 26.69 57.48 132.79
N ALA A 51 26.28 56.57 133.68
CA ALA A 51 25.25 55.56 133.39
C ALA A 51 23.83 56.18 133.32
N ALA A 52 23.54 57.18 134.17
CA ALA A 52 22.26 57.89 134.15
C ALA A 52 22.08 58.73 132.87
N HIS A 53 23.17 59.25 132.30
CA HIS A 53 23.16 60.00 131.04
C HIS A 53 22.62 59.16 129.85
N GLY A 54 23.01 57.89 129.74
CA GLY A 54 22.55 57.01 128.66
C GLY A 54 21.05 56.71 128.69
N LEU A 55 20.46 56.61 129.89
CA LEU A 55 19.03 56.36 130.07
C LEU A 55 18.18 57.58 129.68
N ILE A 56 18.63 58.80 129.98
CA ILE A 56 17.92 60.03 129.59
C ILE A 56 17.93 60.23 128.06
N LEU A 57 19.04 59.88 127.39
CA LEU A 57 19.11 59.91 125.92
C LEU A 57 18.14 58.92 125.26
N PHE A 58 18.02 57.70 125.81
CA PHE A 58 17.05 56.71 125.33
C PHE A 58 15.61 57.22 125.43
N VAL A 59 15.27 57.82 126.58
CA VAL A 59 13.93 58.39 126.82
C VAL A 59 13.62 59.53 125.84
N ARG A 60 14.57 60.43 125.56
CA ARG A 60 14.40 61.48 124.53
C ARG A 60 14.29 60.92 123.11
N ALA A 61 15.01 59.85 122.77
CA ALA A 61 14.94 59.23 121.44
C ALA A 61 13.57 58.57 121.18
N MET A 62 12.97 57.98 122.21
CA MET A 62 11.61 57.40 122.12
C MET A 62 10.54 58.46 121.88
N ASP A 63 10.73 59.68 122.39
CA ASP A 63 9.85 60.81 122.11
C ASP A 63 9.87 61.26 120.65
N VAL A 64 11.07 61.31 120.05
CA VAL A 64 11.24 61.69 118.65
C VAL A 64 10.64 60.63 117.71
N TYR A 65 10.78 59.34 118.05
CA TYR A 65 10.25 58.24 117.25
C TYR A 65 8.71 58.24 117.20
N ASP A 66 8.02 58.46 118.33
CA ASP A 66 6.55 58.54 118.38
C ASP A 66 5.97 59.64 117.47
N ARG A 67 6.68 60.79 117.33
CA ARG A 67 6.24 61.87 116.43
C ARG A 67 6.30 61.45 114.96
N ILE A 68 7.37 60.78 114.54
CA ILE A 68 7.60 60.39 113.13
C ILE A 68 6.72 59.20 112.73
N ALA A 69 6.52 58.23 113.63
CA ALA A 69 5.70 57.05 113.36
C ALA A 69 4.24 57.42 112.98
N LYS A 70 3.69 58.45 113.61
CA LYS A 70 2.32 58.96 113.32
C LYS A 70 2.17 59.59 111.94
N GLU A 71 3.24 60.12 111.34
CA GLU A 71 3.18 60.71 109.98
C GLU A 71 3.33 59.67 108.86
N VAL A 72 3.98 58.53 109.10
CA VAL A 72 4.32 57.53 108.06
C VAL A 72 3.24 56.44 107.90
N ALA A 73 2.48 56.16 108.96
CA ALA A 73 1.38 55.18 108.95
C ALA A 73 0.36 55.36 107.80
N PRO A 74 -0.17 56.57 107.50
CA PRO A 74 -1.15 56.73 106.42
C PRO A 74 -0.57 56.49 105.01
N LYS A 75 0.74 56.66 104.82
CA LYS A 75 1.39 56.45 103.50
C LYS A 75 1.61 54.97 103.19
N LYS A 76 1.87 54.13 104.21
CA LYS A 76 1.99 52.68 104.04
C LYS A 76 0.67 52.02 103.67
N ALA A 77 -0.44 52.43 104.31
CA ALA A 77 -1.77 51.91 104.01
C ALA A 77 -2.19 52.19 102.56
N LYS A 78 -1.90 53.38 102.04
CA LYS A 78 -2.25 53.77 100.66
C LYS A 78 -1.47 53.02 99.58
N LEU A 79 -0.23 52.60 99.86
CA LEU A 79 0.57 51.79 98.93
C LEU A 79 -0.01 50.38 98.78
N GLU A 80 -0.42 49.78 99.91
CA GLU A 80 -0.94 48.41 99.95
C GLU A 80 -2.30 48.27 99.26
N GLU A 81 -3.12 49.31 99.27
CA GLU A 81 -4.39 49.36 98.55
C GLU A 81 -4.20 49.38 97.03
N VAL A 82 -3.30 50.24 96.52
CA VAL A 82 -3.00 50.35 95.09
C VAL A 82 -2.31 49.10 94.55
N ASP A 83 -1.42 48.49 95.33
CA ASP A 83 -0.76 47.22 94.95
C ASP A 83 -1.75 46.05 94.82
N LYS A 84 -2.86 46.05 95.59
CA LYS A 84 -3.92 45.07 95.42
C LYS A 84 -4.69 45.29 94.12
N GLU A 85 -5.08 46.53 93.82
CA GLU A 85 -5.81 46.84 92.58
C GLU A 85 -5.00 46.50 91.32
N VAL A 86 -3.69 46.79 91.31
CA VAL A 86 -2.80 46.45 90.18
C VAL A 86 -2.73 44.93 89.97
N ARG A 87 -2.61 44.15 91.06
CA ARG A 87 -2.56 42.67 90.96
C ARG A 87 -3.86 42.08 90.40
N GLU A 88 -5.02 42.62 90.80
CA GLU A 88 -6.31 42.14 90.30
C GLU A 88 -6.51 42.48 88.81
N LEU A 89 -6.10 43.67 88.38
CA LEU A 89 -6.16 44.07 86.98
C LEU A 89 -5.18 43.28 86.11
N GLU A 90 -3.96 43.01 86.58
CA GLU A 90 -2.98 42.18 85.88
C GLU A 90 -3.45 40.73 85.74
N ALA A 91 -4.07 40.16 86.78
CA ALA A 91 -4.66 38.83 86.72
C ALA A 91 -5.80 38.76 85.68
N THR A 92 -6.66 39.77 85.64
CA THR A 92 -7.76 39.86 84.68
C THR A 92 -7.26 40.04 83.24
N LEU A 93 -6.23 40.88 83.04
CA LEU A 93 -5.59 41.11 81.75
C LEU A 93 -4.91 39.83 81.23
N SER A 94 -4.21 39.10 82.11
CA SER A 94 -3.59 37.82 81.79
C SER A 94 -4.63 36.77 81.36
N ALA A 95 -5.74 36.65 82.10
CA ALA A 95 -6.84 35.76 81.75
C ALA A 95 -7.47 36.09 80.39
N LYS A 96 -7.69 37.39 80.09
CA LYS A 96 -8.24 37.82 78.80
C LYS A 96 -7.26 37.63 77.63
N ARG A 97 -5.96 37.86 77.84
CA ARG A 97 -4.91 37.54 76.84
C ARG A 97 -4.85 36.04 76.55
N SER A 98 -4.97 35.20 77.57
CA SER A 98 -5.03 33.74 77.39
C SER A 98 -6.26 33.29 76.59
N GLN A 99 -7.43 33.87 76.86
CA GLN A 99 -8.64 33.60 76.08
C GLN A 99 -8.50 34.04 74.61
N LEU A 100 -7.92 35.23 74.37
CA LEU A 100 -7.66 35.71 73.01
C LEU A 100 -6.73 34.75 72.25
N ALA A 101 -5.62 34.34 72.89
CA ALA A 101 -4.67 33.40 72.29
C ALA A 101 -5.30 32.04 71.95
N GLN A 102 -6.21 31.53 72.79
CA GLN A 102 -6.95 30.29 72.50
C GLN A 102 -7.90 30.45 71.30
N VAL A 103 -8.60 31.57 71.20
CA VAL A 103 -9.51 31.85 70.08
C VAL A 103 -8.71 32.05 68.80
N GLU A 104 -7.62 32.82 68.82
CA GLU A 104 -6.73 33.01 67.67
C GLU A 104 -6.12 31.69 67.20
N ALA A 105 -5.66 30.84 68.12
CA ALA A 105 -5.16 29.51 67.77
C ALA A 105 -6.24 28.63 67.12
N ARG A 106 -7.48 28.70 67.62
CA ARG A 106 -8.62 27.94 67.06
C ARG A 106 -9.04 28.47 65.69
N LEU A 107 -9.01 29.79 65.50
CA LEU A 107 -9.33 30.45 64.24
C LEU A 107 -8.26 30.14 63.19
N LYS A 108 -6.98 30.17 63.58
CA LYS A 108 -5.87 29.75 62.71
C LYS A 108 -6.01 28.29 62.28
N LYS A 109 -6.33 27.39 63.21
CA LYS A 109 -6.56 25.97 62.88
C LYS A 109 -7.75 25.78 61.93
N LEU A 110 -8.86 26.47 62.16
CA LEU A 110 -10.02 26.43 61.27
C LEU A 110 -9.70 27.00 59.88
N GLN A 111 -8.85 28.03 59.80
CA GLN A 111 -8.38 28.59 58.53
C GLN A 111 -7.51 27.58 57.78
N GLU A 112 -6.55 26.93 58.47
CA GLU A 112 -5.71 25.86 57.90
C GLU A 112 -6.57 24.68 57.40
N ASP A 113 -7.57 24.26 58.17
CA ASP A 113 -8.51 23.20 57.79
C ASP A 113 -9.37 23.60 56.58
N LEU A 114 -9.83 24.86 56.51
CA LEU A 114 -10.61 25.38 55.39
C LEU A 114 -9.78 25.49 54.12
N ASP A 115 -8.55 26.00 54.20
CA ASP A 115 -7.62 26.10 53.08
C ASP A 115 -7.26 24.69 52.56
N ALA A 116 -7.03 23.73 53.46
CA ALA A 116 -6.80 22.34 53.10
C ALA A 116 -8.02 21.68 52.44
N ALA A 117 -9.23 21.94 52.95
CA ALA A 117 -10.47 21.43 52.36
C ALA A 117 -10.77 22.06 50.99
N GLN A 118 -10.49 23.35 50.80
CA GLN A 118 -10.62 24.04 49.52
C GLN A 118 -9.61 23.54 48.50
N ALA A 119 -8.35 23.36 48.90
CA ALA A 119 -7.33 22.75 48.04
C ALA A 119 -7.74 21.33 47.60
N ARG A 120 -8.25 20.53 48.55
CA ARG A 120 -8.74 19.18 48.25
C ARG A 120 -9.96 19.17 47.34
N LYS A 121 -10.89 20.12 47.52
CA LYS A 121 -12.04 20.30 46.63
C LYS A 121 -11.58 20.64 45.21
N ALA A 122 -10.70 21.63 45.06
CA ALA A 122 -10.18 22.04 43.75
C ALA A 122 -9.43 20.89 43.05
N GLN A 123 -8.67 20.11 43.82
CA GLN A 123 -7.99 18.92 43.30
C GLN A 123 -8.99 17.85 42.81
N LEU A 124 -10.04 17.57 43.59
CA LEU A 124 -11.08 16.61 43.19
C LEU A 124 -11.87 17.09 41.97
N GLU A 125 -12.21 18.38 41.89
CA GLU A 125 -12.88 18.95 40.71
C GLU A 125 -12.01 18.83 39.45
N PHE A 126 -10.70 19.07 39.60
CA PHE A 126 -9.73 18.86 38.52
C PHE A 126 -9.62 17.38 38.10
N GLU A 127 -9.56 16.45 39.06
CA GLU A 127 -9.51 15.02 38.78
C GLU A 127 -10.78 14.51 38.07
N VAL A 128 -11.96 15.01 38.46
CA VAL A 128 -13.24 14.66 37.82
C VAL A 128 -13.29 15.18 36.39
N ASP A 129 -12.93 16.44 36.13
CA ASP A 129 -12.90 17.01 34.79
C ASP A 129 -11.90 16.28 33.88
N LEU A 130 -10.71 15.97 34.42
CA LEU A 130 -9.69 15.19 33.71
C LEU A 130 -10.21 13.78 33.38
N CYS A 131 -10.90 13.11 34.32
CA CYS A 131 -11.47 11.79 34.10
C CYS A 131 -12.59 11.81 33.06
N ALA A 132 -13.47 12.81 33.08
CA ALA A 132 -14.53 12.98 32.11
C ALA A 132 -13.96 13.16 30.68
N LYS A 133 -12.94 14.02 30.53
CA LYS A 133 -12.23 14.21 29.26
C LYS A 133 -11.57 12.92 28.78
N LYS A 134 -10.87 12.20 29.68
CA LYS A 134 -10.26 10.90 29.37
C LYS A 134 -11.29 9.86 28.93
N LEU A 135 -12.49 9.85 29.52
CA LEU A 135 -13.55 8.91 29.15
C LEU A 135 -14.10 9.19 27.75
N VAL A 136 -14.38 10.46 27.41
CA VAL A 136 -14.81 10.85 26.06
C VAL A 136 -13.74 10.48 25.02
N ARG A 137 -12.47 10.76 25.33
CA ARG A 137 -11.31 10.39 24.50
C ARG A 137 -11.21 8.88 24.30
N ALA A 138 -11.36 8.09 25.36
CA ALA A 138 -11.34 6.64 25.29
C ALA A 138 -12.49 6.07 24.46
N GLN A 139 -13.70 6.63 24.59
CA GLN A 139 -14.86 6.17 23.83
C GLN A 139 -14.69 6.44 22.32
N LYS A 140 -14.18 7.62 21.95
CA LYS A 140 -13.82 7.93 20.56
C LYS A 140 -12.75 6.98 20.03
N LEU A 141 -11.72 6.70 20.82
CA LEU A 141 -10.60 5.85 20.41
C LEU A 141 -11.02 4.38 20.25
N ILE A 142 -11.81 3.83 21.17
CA ILE A 142 -12.32 2.45 21.10
C ILE A 142 -13.34 2.29 19.96
N GLY A 143 -14.30 3.22 19.84
CA GLY A 143 -15.26 3.21 18.73
C GLY A 143 -14.59 3.45 17.38
N GLY A 144 -13.54 4.28 17.36
CA GLY A 144 -12.66 4.57 16.25
C GLY A 144 -11.96 3.30 15.75
N LEU A 145 -11.13 2.71 16.62
CA LEU A 145 -10.21 1.64 16.25
C LEU A 145 -10.83 0.23 16.27
N GLY A 146 -12.04 0.04 16.79
CA GLY A 146 -12.69 -1.28 16.82
C GLY A 146 -12.87 -1.91 15.43
N GLY A 147 -13.24 -1.09 14.44
CA GLY A 147 -13.31 -1.51 13.03
C GLY A 147 -11.93 -1.88 12.48
N GLU A 148 -10.93 -1.04 12.75
CA GLU A 148 -9.56 -1.26 12.31
C GLU A 148 -8.93 -2.51 12.90
N LYS A 149 -9.18 -2.79 14.19
CA LYS A 149 -8.74 -4.03 14.83
C LYS A 149 -9.27 -5.25 14.08
N THR A 150 -10.55 -5.27 13.74
CA THR A 150 -11.17 -6.41 13.03
C THR A 150 -10.54 -6.58 11.65
N ARG A 151 -10.36 -5.46 10.94
CA ARG A 151 -9.76 -5.45 9.61
C ARG A 151 -8.30 -5.89 9.60
N TRP A 152 -7.48 -5.38 10.50
CA TRP A 152 -6.09 -5.79 10.67
C TRP A 152 -5.95 -7.23 11.13
N THR A 153 -6.89 -7.73 11.95
CA THR A 153 -6.91 -9.15 12.34
C THR A 153 -7.15 -10.04 11.13
N LEU A 154 -8.16 -9.71 10.31
CA LEU A 154 -8.42 -10.43 9.05
C LEU A 154 -7.26 -10.31 8.05
N ALA A 155 -6.66 -9.12 7.94
CA ALA A 155 -5.49 -8.91 7.08
C ALA A 155 -4.29 -9.75 7.57
N ALA A 156 -4.06 -9.80 8.88
CA ALA A 156 -3.01 -10.63 9.49
C ALA A 156 -3.25 -12.12 9.24
N GLU A 157 -4.49 -12.61 9.37
CA GLU A 157 -4.84 -14.00 9.04
C GLU A 157 -4.60 -14.34 7.56
N ASN A 158 -4.95 -13.42 6.66
CA ASN A 158 -4.70 -13.60 5.22
C ASN A 158 -3.20 -13.56 4.90
N LEU A 159 -2.47 -12.62 5.50
CA LEU A 159 -1.01 -12.54 5.37
C LEU A 159 -0.33 -13.79 5.93
N GLN A 160 -0.85 -14.38 7.01
CA GLN A 160 -0.33 -15.63 7.54
C GLN A 160 -0.50 -16.79 6.55
N LYS A 161 -1.67 -16.90 5.89
CA LYS A 161 -1.88 -17.91 4.84
C LYS A 161 -0.91 -17.75 3.67
N ILE A 162 -0.68 -16.51 3.23
CA ILE A 162 0.28 -16.19 2.17
C ILE A 162 1.71 -16.50 2.64
N TYR A 163 2.04 -16.17 3.89
CA TYR A 163 3.34 -16.46 4.49
C TYR A 163 3.63 -17.96 4.53
N ASP A 164 2.62 -18.77 4.85
CA ASP A 164 2.74 -20.22 4.89
C ASP A 164 3.04 -20.82 3.50
N SER A 165 2.53 -20.23 2.41
CA SER A 165 2.79 -20.67 1.01
C SER A 165 3.96 -19.94 0.33
N LEU A 166 4.50 -18.89 0.97
CA LEU A 166 5.45 -17.95 0.39
C LEU A 166 6.70 -18.63 -0.18
N LEU A 167 7.22 -19.64 0.52
CA LEU A 167 8.45 -20.31 0.12
C LEU A 167 8.32 -20.93 -1.28
N GLY A 168 7.21 -21.65 -1.53
CA GLY A 168 6.94 -22.27 -2.82
C GLY A 168 6.61 -21.23 -3.90
N ASP A 169 5.80 -20.24 -3.56
CA ASP A 169 5.36 -19.21 -4.52
C ASP A 169 6.54 -18.35 -5.00
N VAL A 170 7.45 -17.97 -4.10
CA VAL A 170 8.68 -17.24 -4.45
C VAL A 170 9.66 -18.11 -5.23
N LEU A 171 9.75 -19.40 -4.93
CA LEU A 171 10.59 -20.33 -5.69
C LEU A 171 10.12 -20.43 -7.16
N VAL A 172 8.83 -20.63 -7.36
CA VAL A 172 8.22 -20.68 -8.70
C VAL A 172 8.39 -19.33 -9.40
N SER A 173 8.11 -18.21 -8.70
CA SER A 173 8.27 -16.85 -9.23
C SER A 173 9.72 -16.56 -9.67
N SER A 174 10.69 -17.01 -8.89
CA SER A 174 12.12 -16.88 -9.23
C SER A 174 12.48 -17.70 -10.47
N GLY A 175 11.89 -18.89 -10.62
CA GLY A 175 12.01 -19.70 -11.83
C GLY A 175 11.40 -19.01 -13.06
N VAL A 176 10.23 -18.37 -12.91
CA VAL A 176 9.57 -17.63 -13.99
C VAL A 176 10.45 -16.46 -14.45
N ILE A 177 10.93 -15.63 -13.51
CA ILE A 177 11.81 -14.47 -13.78
C ILE A 177 13.15 -14.91 -14.38
N GLY A 178 13.69 -16.04 -13.94
CA GLY A 178 15.00 -16.54 -14.33
C GLY A 178 15.02 -17.21 -15.71
N TYR A 179 14.00 -18.01 -16.02
CA TYR A 179 14.02 -18.94 -17.16
C TYR A 179 12.90 -18.73 -18.16
N LEU A 180 11.72 -18.29 -17.73
CA LEU A 180 10.52 -18.33 -18.58
C LEU A 180 10.27 -17.04 -19.39
N GLY A 181 11.11 -16.02 -19.21
CA GLY A 181 10.98 -14.72 -19.88
C GLY A 181 10.84 -14.77 -21.41
N ALA A 182 11.59 -15.64 -22.10
CA ALA A 182 11.56 -15.74 -23.56
C ALA A 182 10.37 -16.55 -24.12
N PHE A 183 9.67 -17.30 -23.27
CA PHE A 183 8.65 -18.26 -23.71
C PHE A 183 7.26 -17.63 -23.82
N THR A 184 6.37 -18.33 -24.53
CA THR A 184 4.97 -17.94 -24.73
C THR A 184 4.13 -18.22 -23.49
N SER A 185 3.01 -17.50 -23.32
CA SER A 185 2.09 -17.68 -22.17
C SER A 185 1.73 -19.15 -21.94
N ALA A 186 1.28 -19.87 -22.98
CA ALA A 186 0.87 -21.27 -22.84
C ALA A 186 1.98 -22.18 -22.27
N PHE A 187 3.22 -21.96 -22.70
CA PHE A 187 4.36 -22.73 -22.19
C PHE A 187 4.71 -22.34 -20.76
N ARG A 188 4.58 -21.05 -20.41
CA ARG A 188 4.76 -20.59 -19.03
C ARG A 188 3.73 -21.22 -18.11
N ASP A 189 2.46 -21.26 -18.53
CA ASP A 189 1.36 -21.80 -17.74
C ASP A 189 1.54 -23.30 -17.50
N GLU A 190 1.87 -24.07 -18.54
CA GLU A 190 2.18 -25.51 -18.46
C GLU A 190 3.36 -25.77 -17.51
N THR A 191 4.47 -25.06 -17.71
CA THR A 191 5.68 -25.25 -16.89
C THR A 191 5.46 -24.85 -15.43
N THR A 192 4.73 -23.76 -15.20
CA THR A 192 4.41 -23.27 -13.86
C THR A 192 3.50 -24.26 -13.13
N HIS A 193 2.53 -24.84 -13.84
CA HIS A 193 1.67 -25.89 -13.32
C HIS A 193 2.49 -27.11 -12.88
N ASP A 194 3.37 -27.61 -13.75
CA ASP A 194 4.27 -28.73 -13.46
C ASP A 194 5.18 -28.46 -12.26
N TRP A 195 5.71 -27.23 -12.15
CA TRP A 195 6.56 -26.83 -11.01
C TRP A 195 5.78 -26.80 -9.70
N ILE A 196 4.53 -26.33 -9.71
CA ILE A 196 3.67 -26.31 -8.52
C ILE A 196 3.29 -27.74 -8.12
N GLU A 197 2.95 -28.61 -9.06
CA GLU A 197 2.70 -30.03 -8.78
C GLU A 197 3.94 -30.71 -8.18
N LEU A 198 5.13 -30.40 -8.69
CA LEU A 198 6.38 -30.92 -8.15
C LEU A 198 6.64 -30.42 -6.72
N CYS A 199 6.36 -29.14 -6.45
CA CYS A 199 6.46 -28.57 -5.09
C CYS A 199 5.53 -29.31 -4.12
N LYS A 200 4.27 -29.53 -4.51
CA LYS A 200 3.31 -30.30 -3.72
C LYS A 200 3.78 -31.73 -3.48
N LYS A 201 4.29 -32.42 -4.51
CA LYS A 201 4.85 -33.78 -4.39
C LYS A 201 6.04 -33.84 -3.44
N LYS A 202 6.86 -32.78 -3.38
CA LYS A 202 7.99 -32.64 -2.46
C LYS A 202 7.60 -32.13 -1.08
N LYS A 203 6.30 -31.92 -0.81
CA LYS A 203 5.76 -31.35 0.44
C LYS A 203 6.30 -29.96 0.75
N LEU A 204 6.59 -29.17 -0.28
CA LEU A 204 6.86 -27.75 -0.14
C LEU A 204 5.52 -27.01 -0.08
N PRO A 205 5.27 -26.20 0.96
CA PRO A 205 4.11 -25.33 1.00
C PRO A 205 4.12 -24.36 -0.18
N CYS A 206 3.07 -24.40 -0.99
CA CYS A 206 2.85 -23.52 -2.13
C CYS A 206 1.36 -23.29 -2.33
N SER A 207 1.02 -22.21 -3.02
CA SER A 207 -0.35 -21.96 -3.46
C SER A 207 -0.82 -23.04 -4.43
N ASP A 208 -2.15 -23.18 -4.56
CA ASP A 208 -2.72 -24.02 -5.61
C ASP A 208 -2.34 -23.48 -6.99
N ALA A 209 -2.19 -24.38 -7.97
CA ALA A 209 -1.81 -23.99 -9.32
C ALA A 209 -2.79 -22.97 -9.94
N ASP A 210 -4.08 -23.11 -9.64
CA ASP A 210 -5.12 -22.21 -10.14
C ASP A 210 -5.14 -20.84 -9.43
N LYS A 211 -4.39 -20.68 -8.34
CA LYS A 211 -4.32 -19.45 -7.54
C LYS A 211 -2.98 -18.74 -7.65
N TYR A 212 -1.95 -19.42 -8.13
CA TYR A 212 -0.63 -18.84 -8.28
C TYR A 212 -0.64 -17.78 -9.39
N SER A 213 -0.02 -16.64 -9.10
CA SER A 213 0.15 -15.52 -10.03
C SER A 213 1.44 -14.78 -9.67
N LEU A 214 2.29 -14.54 -10.68
CA LEU A 214 3.53 -13.79 -10.50
C LEU A 214 3.22 -12.33 -10.08
N ALA A 215 2.18 -11.75 -10.67
CA ALA A 215 1.70 -10.41 -10.36
C ALA A 215 1.20 -10.28 -8.91
N ASP A 216 0.56 -11.32 -8.35
CA ASP A 216 0.09 -11.27 -6.96
C ASP A 216 1.23 -11.51 -5.95
N THR A 217 2.27 -12.25 -6.37
CA THR A 217 3.42 -12.59 -5.50
C THR A 217 4.44 -11.45 -5.42
N LEU A 218 4.79 -10.84 -6.56
CA LEU A 218 5.86 -9.83 -6.67
C LEU A 218 5.40 -8.49 -7.26
N GLY A 219 4.16 -8.40 -7.73
CA GLY A 219 3.60 -7.19 -8.29
C GLY A 219 2.93 -6.31 -7.24
N GLU A 220 3.06 -5.00 -7.42
CA GLU A 220 2.32 -4.03 -6.62
C GLU A 220 1.10 -3.53 -7.41
N PRO A 221 -0.14 -3.69 -6.91
CA PRO A 221 -1.35 -3.34 -7.66
C PRO A 221 -1.36 -1.89 -8.17
N ILE A 222 -0.86 -0.94 -7.36
CA ILE A 222 -0.78 0.48 -7.72
C ILE A 222 0.20 0.70 -8.89
N LYS A 223 1.36 0.01 -8.89
CA LYS A 223 2.34 0.09 -9.98
C LYS A 223 1.80 -0.55 -11.26
N ILE A 224 1.13 -1.70 -11.15
CA ILE A 224 0.49 -2.38 -12.28
C ILE A 224 -0.56 -1.47 -12.92
N GLN A 225 -1.40 -0.81 -12.11
CA GLN A 225 -2.34 0.17 -12.63
C GLN A 225 -1.65 1.34 -13.35
N ALA A 226 -0.56 1.88 -12.79
CA ALA A 226 0.21 2.93 -13.44
C ALA A 226 0.81 2.46 -14.79
N TRP A 227 1.29 1.22 -14.89
CA TRP A 227 1.77 0.66 -16.15
C TRP A 227 0.67 0.55 -17.20
N ASN A 228 -0.53 0.12 -16.78
CA ASN A 228 -1.69 0.03 -17.66
C ASN A 228 -2.10 1.41 -18.19
N ILE A 229 -2.06 2.45 -17.35
CA ILE A 229 -2.32 3.83 -17.76
C ILE A 229 -1.25 4.29 -18.77
N ASN A 230 0.01 3.90 -18.58
CA ASN A 230 1.12 4.22 -19.48
C ASN A 230 1.16 3.37 -20.77
N GLY A 231 0.16 2.52 -21.01
CA GLY A 231 -0.02 1.79 -22.27
C GLY A 231 0.48 0.35 -22.27
N LEU A 232 0.79 -0.23 -21.10
CA LEU A 232 0.94 -1.69 -20.97
C LEU A 232 -0.44 -2.35 -21.11
N PRO A 233 -0.57 -3.43 -21.89
CA PRO A 233 -1.77 -4.24 -21.89
C PRO A 233 -2.10 -4.85 -20.51
N LYS A 234 -3.39 -5.09 -20.28
CA LYS A 234 -3.89 -5.65 -19.02
C LYS A 234 -3.82 -7.18 -18.96
N ASP A 235 -3.34 -7.86 -20.00
CA ASP A 235 -3.22 -9.32 -19.99
C ASP A 235 -2.12 -9.78 -19.03
N SER A 236 -2.31 -10.96 -18.43
CA SER A 236 -1.38 -11.53 -17.45
C SER A 236 0.04 -11.60 -17.98
N PHE A 237 0.21 -12.00 -19.25
CA PHE A 237 1.51 -12.14 -19.88
C PHE A 237 2.31 -10.82 -19.93
N SER A 238 1.66 -9.71 -20.31
CA SER A 238 2.28 -8.38 -20.35
C SER A 238 2.61 -7.87 -18.95
N VAL A 239 1.71 -8.08 -17.99
CA VAL A 239 1.92 -7.70 -16.58
C VAL A 239 3.08 -8.49 -15.98
N ASP A 240 3.14 -9.81 -16.21
CA ASP A 240 4.22 -10.68 -15.74
C ASP A 240 5.59 -10.26 -16.30
N ASN A 241 5.64 -9.85 -17.57
CA ASN A 241 6.86 -9.30 -18.15
C ASN A 241 7.28 -7.98 -17.46
N ALA A 242 6.34 -7.10 -17.15
CA ALA A 242 6.62 -5.85 -16.43
C ALA A 242 7.10 -6.11 -14.99
N VAL A 243 6.47 -7.05 -14.27
CA VAL A 243 6.91 -7.50 -12.95
C VAL A 243 8.31 -8.11 -13.01
N THR A 244 8.60 -8.87 -14.07
CA THR A 244 9.93 -9.44 -14.32
C THR A 244 10.97 -8.34 -14.54
N ILE A 245 10.65 -7.29 -15.31
CA ILE A 245 11.53 -6.13 -15.50
C ILE A 245 11.85 -5.43 -14.17
N GLN A 246 10.86 -5.27 -13.30
CA GLN A 246 11.04 -4.59 -12.02
C GLN A 246 11.89 -5.40 -11.03
N ASN A 247 11.72 -6.72 -11.01
CA ASN A 247 12.33 -7.60 -10.00
C ASN A 247 13.59 -8.35 -10.49
N SER A 248 13.93 -8.28 -11.77
CA SER A 248 15.12 -8.91 -12.34
C SER A 248 16.40 -8.14 -12.01
N ASN A 249 17.46 -8.87 -11.62
CA ASN A 249 18.79 -8.27 -11.51
C ASN A 249 19.46 -8.09 -12.89
N ARG A 250 19.13 -8.92 -13.88
CA ARG A 250 19.66 -8.79 -15.25
C ARG A 250 18.85 -7.76 -16.03
N TRP A 251 19.51 -7.03 -16.93
CA TRP A 251 18.85 -6.03 -17.78
C TRP A 251 17.92 -6.69 -18.79
N PRO A 252 16.72 -6.13 -19.03
CA PRO A 252 15.76 -6.71 -19.95
C PRO A 252 16.13 -6.44 -21.42
N LEU A 253 16.12 -7.51 -22.21
CA LEU A 253 16.09 -7.46 -23.67
C LEU A 253 14.72 -7.92 -24.13
N MET A 254 13.93 -6.97 -24.63
CA MET A 254 12.53 -7.14 -24.99
C MET A 254 12.40 -7.43 -26.48
N ILE A 255 11.87 -8.60 -26.82
CA ILE A 255 11.50 -9.02 -28.17
C ILE A 255 10.14 -8.41 -28.49
N ASP A 256 10.13 -7.27 -29.17
CA ASP A 256 8.97 -6.40 -29.33
C ASP A 256 8.78 -5.97 -30.81
N PRO A 257 8.36 -6.90 -31.69
CA PRO A 257 8.13 -6.59 -33.11
C PRO A 257 7.05 -5.51 -33.33
N GLN A 258 6.08 -5.39 -32.41
CA GLN A 258 4.99 -4.41 -32.51
C GLN A 258 5.28 -3.05 -31.85
N ASN A 259 6.44 -2.87 -31.19
CA ASN A 259 6.84 -1.68 -30.44
C ASN A 259 5.91 -1.33 -29.26
N GLN A 260 5.26 -2.32 -28.66
CA GLN A 260 4.39 -2.14 -27.51
C GLN A 260 5.17 -1.85 -26.23
N ALA A 261 6.18 -2.68 -25.93
CA ALA A 261 7.08 -2.48 -24.80
C ALA A 261 7.87 -1.18 -24.96
N ASN A 262 8.34 -0.89 -26.18
CA ASN A 262 9.04 0.35 -26.49
C ASN A 262 8.21 1.60 -26.14
N ARG A 263 6.93 1.63 -26.55
CA ARG A 263 6.00 2.73 -26.22
C ARG A 263 5.74 2.83 -24.73
N TRP A 264 5.51 1.70 -24.06
CA TRP A 264 5.26 1.67 -22.62
C TRP A 264 6.47 2.19 -21.81
N ILE A 265 7.70 1.78 -22.14
CA ILE A 265 8.93 2.26 -21.49
C ILE A 265 9.10 3.77 -21.72
N LYS A 266 8.86 4.27 -22.95
CA LYS A 266 8.89 5.71 -23.21
C LYS A 266 7.89 6.46 -22.35
N ASN A 267 6.62 6.05 -22.35
CA ASN A 267 5.59 6.73 -21.56
C ASN A 267 5.91 6.71 -20.05
N THR A 268 6.45 5.60 -19.54
CA THR A 268 6.75 5.43 -18.12
C THR A 268 7.99 6.21 -17.68
N TYR A 269 9.04 6.28 -18.49
CA TYR A 269 10.34 6.82 -18.09
C TYR A 269 10.69 8.17 -18.74
N THR A 270 9.94 8.67 -19.72
CA THR A 270 10.12 10.03 -20.26
C THR A 270 10.00 11.11 -19.17
N PRO A 271 9.05 11.05 -18.21
CA PRO A 271 9.03 11.99 -17.08
C PRO A 271 10.28 11.94 -16.21
N LEU A 272 11.03 10.84 -16.25
CA LEU A 272 12.30 10.61 -15.55
C LEU A 272 13.53 10.89 -16.44
N ASN A 273 13.37 11.69 -17.52
CA ASN A 273 14.42 12.05 -18.47
C ASN A 273 15.06 10.88 -19.25
N LEU A 274 14.26 9.88 -19.63
CA LEU A 274 14.68 8.77 -20.51
C LEU A 274 15.46 9.25 -21.75
N LYS A 275 16.62 8.66 -21.97
CA LYS A 275 17.39 8.80 -23.22
C LYS A 275 17.15 7.60 -24.12
N VAL A 276 16.86 7.87 -25.39
CA VAL A 276 16.60 6.85 -26.41
C VAL A 276 17.73 6.91 -27.44
N VAL A 277 18.38 5.77 -27.66
CA VAL A 277 19.59 5.67 -28.48
C VAL A 277 19.56 4.42 -29.35
N LYS A 278 20.34 4.41 -30.43
CA LYS A 278 20.62 3.22 -31.23
C LYS A 278 22.10 2.90 -31.18
N LEU A 279 22.45 1.63 -31.34
CA LEU A 279 23.86 1.19 -31.41
C LEU A 279 24.62 1.82 -32.59
N THR A 280 23.91 2.26 -33.63
CA THR A 280 24.47 2.93 -34.81
C THR A 280 24.78 4.41 -34.59
N ASP A 281 24.39 4.99 -33.46
CA ASP A 281 24.56 6.42 -33.23
C ASP A 281 26.00 6.74 -32.80
N ASN A 282 26.65 7.69 -33.47
CA ASN A 282 28.06 8.07 -33.17
C ASN A 282 28.27 8.55 -31.72
N ASP A 283 27.24 9.14 -31.12
CA ASP A 283 27.27 9.67 -29.75
C ASP A 283 26.82 8.65 -28.69
N PHE A 284 26.54 7.40 -29.08
CA PHE A 284 26.00 6.35 -28.21
C PHE A 284 26.80 6.19 -26.90
N MET A 285 28.11 5.98 -27.01
CA MET A 285 28.98 5.77 -25.85
C MET A 285 29.04 7.00 -24.93
N ARG A 286 28.96 8.21 -25.49
CA ARG A 286 28.93 9.45 -24.70
C ARG A 286 27.60 9.61 -23.97
N GLN A 287 26.49 9.27 -24.60
CA GLN A 287 25.18 9.32 -23.96
C GLN A 287 25.05 8.25 -22.88
N LEU A 288 25.59 7.06 -23.12
CA LEU A 288 25.67 5.97 -22.14
C LEU A 288 26.45 6.38 -20.89
N ASP A 289 27.66 6.94 -21.08
CA ASP A 289 28.51 7.48 -20.00
C ASP A 289 27.74 8.50 -19.14
N ASN A 290 27.13 9.50 -19.79
CA ASN A 290 26.34 10.51 -19.08
C ASN A 290 25.14 9.92 -18.32
N CYS A 291 24.45 8.92 -18.88
CA CYS A 291 23.30 8.31 -18.20
C CYS A 291 23.73 7.51 -16.97
N ILE A 292 24.87 6.81 -17.04
CA ILE A 292 25.41 6.03 -15.92
C ILE A 292 25.82 6.95 -14.76
N GLN A 293 26.53 8.04 -15.05
CA GLN A 293 26.98 8.98 -14.03
C GLN A 293 25.80 9.73 -13.38
N LEU A 294 24.80 10.13 -14.18
CA LEU A 294 23.64 10.89 -13.70
C LEU A 294 22.49 10.01 -13.19
N GLY A 295 22.58 8.68 -13.30
CA GLY A 295 21.49 7.77 -12.91
C GLY A 295 20.24 7.88 -13.79
N LEU A 296 20.38 8.27 -15.06
CA LEU A 296 19.25 8.45 -15.97
C LEU A 296 18.89 7.13 -16.67
N PRO A 297 17.59 6.84 -16.91
CA PRO A 297 17.20 5.66 -17.66
C PRO A 297 17.60 5.79 -19.15
N LEU A 298 18.06 4.69 -19.74
CA LEU A 298 18.49 4.58 -21.13
C LEU A 298 17.74 3.44 -21.85
N LEU A 299 17.20 3.71 -23.04
CA LEU A 299 16.56 2.75 -23.93
C LEU A 299 17.37 2.61 -25.23
N ILE A 300 17.86 1.39 -25.49
CA ILE A 300 18.52 1.02 -26.75
C ILE A 300 17.49 0.38 -27.70
N GLU A 301 17.32 0.97 -28.88
CA GLU A 301 16.34 0.51 -29.87
C GLU A 301 16.92 -0.28 -31.03
N ASN A 302 16.13 -1.23 -31.52
CA ASN A 302 16.40 -2.02 -32.73
C ASN A 302 17.72 -2.79 -32.65
N VAL A 303 18.00 -3.37 -31.48
CA VAL A 303 19.16 -4.25 -31.32
C VAL A 303 18.98 -5.50 -32.18
N GLY A 304 20.04 -5.86 -32.90
CA GLY A 304 20.08 -7.07 -33.73
C GLY A 304 20.27 -8.34 -32.89
N GLU A 305 20.85 -9.36 -33.52
CA GLU A 305 21.26 -10.60 -32.83
C GLU A 305 22.59 -10.43 -32.10
N ASP A 306 23.44 -9.53 -32.60
CA ASP A 306 24.73 -9.19 -31.99
C ASP A 306 24.60 -7.96 -31.07
N LEU A 307 25.20 -8.06 -29.89
CA LEU A 307 25.36 -6.95 -28.94
C LEU A 307 26.79 -6.43 -29.01
N ASP A 308 26.95 -5.11 -28.93
CA ASP A 308 28.27 -4.48 -28.88
C ASP A 308 29.03 -4.92 -27.60
N PRO A 309 30.25 -5.49 -27.72
CA PRO A 309 31.05 -5.93 -26.57
C PRO A 309 31.34 -4.82 -25.55
N SER A 310 31.31 -3.55 -25.95
CA SER A 310 31.47 -2.41 -25.05
C SER A 310 30.40 -2.35 -23.94
N LEU A 311 29.25 -3.02 -24.13
CA LEU A 311 28.18 -3.10 -23.13
C LEU A 311 28.40 -4.18 -22.08
N GLU A 312 29.34 -5.10 -22.30
CA GLU A 312 29.56 -6.25 -21.41
C GLU A 312 29.79 -5.88 -19.94
N PRO A 313 30.60 -4.85 -19.59
CA PRO A 313 30.77 -4.44 -18.20
C PRO A 313 29.46 -4.02 -17.52
N ILE A 314 28.56 -3.38 -18.27
CA ILE A 314 27.26 -2.90 -17.79
C ILE A 314 26.28 -4.06 -17.69
N LEU A 315 26.28 -4.96 -18.68
CA LEU A 315 25.40 -6.13 -18.71
C LEU A 315 25.67 -7.06 -17.53
N LEU A 316 26.95 -7.29 -17.22
CA LEU A 316 27.38 -8.10 -16.08
C LEU A 316 27.39 -7.34 -14.75
N LYS A 317 27.14 -6.02 -14.76
CA LYS A 317 27.24 -5.13 -13.60
C LYS A 317 28.57 -5.28 -12.86
N ASN A 318 29.69 -5.21 -13.60
CA ASN A 318 31.05 -5.29 -13.07
C ASN A 318 31.46 -3.99 -12.33
N VAL A 319 30.69 -3.62 -11.32
CA VAL A 319 30.88 -2.43 -10.48
C VAL A 319 31.90 -2.75 -9.38
N PHE A 320 32.84 -1.85 -9.14
CA PHE A 320 33.83 -1.96 -8.09
C PHE A 320 33.88 -0.67 -7.27
N LYS A 321 34.26 -0.78 -5.99
CA LYS A 321 34.38 0.38 -5.11
C LYS A 321 35.79 0.96 -5.18
N GLN A 322 35.89 2.26 -5.46
CA GLN A 322 37.14 3.00 -5.43
C GLN A 322 36.94 4.25 -4.55
N ALA A 323 37.76 4.40 -3.51
CA ALA A 323 37.65 5.50 -2.54
C ALA A 323 36.25 5.70 -1.93
N GLY A 324 35.49 4.61 -1.77
CA GLY A 324 34.13 4.62 -1.19
C GLY A 324 33.00 4.87 -2.19
N VAL A 325 33.32 5.23 -3.44
CA VAL A 325 32.35 5.45 -4.52
C VAL A 325 32.29 4.21 -5.42
N GLU A 326 31.10 3.86 -5.88
CA GLU A 326 30.89 2.78 -6.85
C GLU A 326 31.28 3.27 -8.25
N MET A 327 32.20 2.55 -8.90
CA MET A 327 32.74 2.89 -10.21
C MET A 327 32.58 1.70 -11.16
N ILE A 328 32.48 1.98 -12.44
CA ILE A 328 32.44 0.97 -13.51
C ILE A 328 33.45 1.32 -14.60
N ARG A 329 34.09 0.30 -15.19
CA ARG A 329 34.98 0.49 -16.33
C ARG A 329 34.20 0.33 -17.62
N LEU A 330 34.14 1.38 -18.42
CA LEU A 330 33.51 1.41 -19.74
C LEU A 330 34.57 1.70 -20.80
N GLY A 331 35.01 0.64 -21.50
CA GLY A 331 36.20 0.70 -22.36
C GLY A 331 37.44 1.09 -21.56
N ASP A 332 38.11 2.17 -21.96
CA ASP A 332 39.31 2.68 -21.26
C ASP A 332 38.99 3.67 -20.12
N LYS A 333 37.72 4.07 -19.97
CA LYS A 333 37.31 5.05 -18.96
C LYS A 333 36.78 4.37 -17.70
N ILE A 334 37.10 4.96 -16.54
CA ILE A 334 36.50 4.61 -15.25
C ILE A 334 35.55 5.73 -14.89
N ILE A 335 34.28 5.39 -14.72
CA ILE A 335 33.18 6.35 -14.51
C ILE A 335 32.44 6.01 -13.22
N GLU A 336 31.88 7.02 -12.58
CA GLU A 336 31.04 6.85 -11.40
C GLU A 336 29.75 6.13 -11.79
N TYR A 337 29.37 5.13 -11.00
CA TYR A 337 28.18 4.33 -11.22
C TYR A 337 27.07 4.76 -10.26
N SER A 338 25.98 5.30 -10.81
CA SER A 338 24.77 5.56 -10.03
C SER A 338 23.88 4.31 -9.94
N GLN A 339 23.39 4.00 -8.73
CA GLN A 339 22.46 2.89 -8.50
C GLN A 339 21.07 3.13 -9.13
N ASP A 340 20.74 4.39 -9.43
CA ASP A 340 19.46 4.76 -10.05
C ASP A 340 19.44 4.51 -11.56
N PHE A 341 20.60 4.24 -12.17
CA PHE A 341 20.72 3.96 -13.59
C PHE A 341 19.87 2.73 -13.99
N LYS A 342 19.13 2.85 -15.09
CA LYS A 342 18.33 1.76 -15.66
C LYS A 342 18.58 1.61 -17.16
N LEU A 343 18.83 0.38 -17.59
CA LEU A 343 19.01 0.04 -19.01
C LEU A 343 17.85 -0.81 -19.53
N PHE A 344 17.31 -0.42 -20.68
CA PHE A 344 16.29 -1.16 -21.42
C PHE A 344 16.77 -1.43 -22.84
N ILE A 345 16.55 -2.65 -23.34
CA ILE A 345 16.95 -3.04 -24.70
C ILE A 345 15.72 -3.56 -25.44
N THR A 346 15.51 -3.11 -26.67
CA THR A 346 14.39 -3.57 -27.51
C THR A 346 14.87 -4.05 -28.87
N THR A 347 14.29 -5.14 -29.37
CA THR A 347 14.49 -5.65 -30.73
C THR A 347 13.15 -5.74 -31.47
N LYS A 348 13.17 -5.48 -32.78
CA LYS A 348 12.01 -5.65 -33.67
C LYS A 348 11.98 -7.02 -34.35
N LEU A 349 13.02 -7.82 -34.18
CA LEU A 349 13.09 -9.15 -34.77
C LEU A 349 12.00 -10.02 -34.11
N ARG A 350 11.17 -10.69 -34.92
CA ARG A 350 10.07 -11.52 -34.40
C ARG A 350 10.58 -12.79 -33.71
N ASN A 351 11.64 -13.38 -34.24
CA ASN A 351 12.24 -14.61 -33.71
C ASN A 351 13.77 -14.56 -33.84
N PRO A 352 14.45 -13.68 -33.08
CA PRO A 352 15.90 -13.54 -33.12
C PRO A 352 16.59 -14.79 -32.56
N HIS A 353 17.70 -15.20 -33.16
CA HIS A 353 18.51 -16.31 -32.67
C HIS A 353 19.70 -15.80 -31.84
N TYR A 354 19.48 -15.62 -30.54
CA TYR A 354 20.54 -15.20 -29.62
C TYR A 354 21.47 -16.36 -29.24
N LEU A 355 22.78 -16.10 -29.22
CA LEU A 355 23.75 -17.04 -28.69
C LEU A 355 23.53 -17.27 -27.18
N PRO A 356 23.86 -18.46 -26.65
CA PRO A 356 23.73 -18.74 -25.21
C PRO A 356 24.45 -17.72 -24.33
N GLU A 357 25.57 -17.19 -24.80
CA GLU A 357 26.33 -16.13 -24.12
C GLU A 357 25.46 -14.90 -23.83
N ILE A 358 24.71 -14.40 -24.83
CA ILE A 358 23.80 -13.26 -24.66
C ILE A 358 22.70 -13.60 -23.65
N SER A 359 22.13 -14.80 -23.77
CA SER A 359 21.03 -15.28 -22.90
C SER A 359 21.42 -15.40 -21.41
N THR A 360 22.71 -15.55 -21.11
CA THR A 360 23.20 -15.53 -19.73
C THR A 360 23.35 -14.11 -19.17
N LYS A 361 23.73 -13.15 -20.03
CA LYS A 361 24.02 -11.76 -19.68
C LYS A 361 22.76 -10.90 -19.50
N VAL A 362 21.74 -11.13 -20.32
CA VAL A 362 20.48 -10.36 -20.30
C VAL A 362 19.30 -11.20 -19.84
N ASN A 363 18.22 -10.55 -19.41
CA ASN A 363 16.93 -11.21 -19.25
C ASN A 363 16.13 -11.08 -20.55
N LEU A 364 16.02 -12.17 -21.30
CA LEU A 364 15.24 -12.20 -22.54
C LEU A 364 13.75 -12.21 -22.21
N LEU A 365 13.00 -11.22 -22.71
CA LEU A 365 11.57 -11.09 -22.47
C LEU A 365 10.82 -11.04 -23.79
N ASN A 366 9.88 -11.96 -23.95
CA ASN A 366 9.01 -12.00 -25.10
C ASN A 366 7.83 -11.03 -24.91
N PHE A 367 7.81 -9.95 -25.70
CA PHE A 367 6.75 -8.94 -25.75
C PHE A 367 5.92 -9.02 -27.04
N ILE A 368 5.92 -10.18 -27.71
CA ILE A 368 5.01 -10.42 -28.83
C ILE A 368 3.57 -10.31 -28.31
N ILE A 369 2.77 -9.52 -29.01
CA ILE A 369 1.38 -9.29 -28.63
C ILE A 369 0.58 -10.60 -28.59
N THR A 370 -0.11 -10.84 -27.47
CA THR A 370 -0.97 -12.00 -27.28
C THR A 370 -2.33 -11.79 -27.93
N SER A 371 -3.07 -12.87 -28.18
CA SER A 371 -4.43 -12.75 -28.72
C SER A 371 -5.33 -11.98 -27.77
N GLU A 372 -5.26 -12.27 -26.47
CA GLU A 372 -6.01 -11.57 -25.43
C GLU A 372 -5.63 -10.10 -25.30
N GLY A 373 -4.32 -9.78 -25.30
CA GLY A 373 -3.84 -8.41 -25.22
C GLY A 373 -4.30 -7.56 -26.41
N LEU A 374 -4.27 -8.11 -27.63
CA LEU A 374 -4.80 -7.41 -28.81
C LEU A 374 -6.33 -7.26 -28.74
N GLN A 375 -7.05 -8.27 -28.25
CA GLN A 375 -8.50 -8.20 -28.10
C GLN A 375 -8.92 -7.07 -27.15
N ASP A 376 -8.31 -6.95 -25.97
CA ASP A 376 -8.64 -5.86 -25.04
C ASP A 376 -8.26 -4.49 -25.63
N GLN A 377 -7.15 -4.41 -26.37
CA GLN A 377 -6.76 -3.18 -27.07
C GLN A 377 -7.79 -2.77 -28.14
N LEU A 378 -8.20 -3.70 -29.01
CA LEU A 378 -9.19 -3.42 -30.05
C LEU A 378 -10.57 -3.12 -29.46
N LEU A 379 -10.93 -3.80 -28.37
CA LEU A 379 -12.17 -3.54 -27.63
C LEU A 379 -12.21 -2.12 -27.10
N GLY A 380 -11.12 -1.65 -26.47
CA GLY A 380 -10.99 -0.27 -26.03
C GLY A 380 -11.16 0.73 -27.18
N ILE A 381 -10.57 0.44 -28.35
CA ILE A 381 -10.68 1.32 -29.53
C ILE A 381 -12.11 1.39 -30.06
N VAL A 382 -12.82 0.26 -30.18
CA VAL A 382 -14.22 0.25 -30.63
C VAL A 382 -15.11 1.04 -29.68
N VAL A 383 -14.97 0.80 -28.38
CA VAL A 383 -15.83 1.42 -27.38
C VAL A 383 -15.55 2.92 -27.29
N ALA A 384 -14.29 3.35 -27.36
CA ALA A 384 -13.92 4.75 -27.45
C ALA A 384 -14.54 5.47 -28.66
N LYS A 385 -14.75 4.76 -29.78
CA LYS A 385 -15.34 5.33 -31.01
C LYS A 385 -16.86 5.25 -31.06
N GLU A 386 -17.46 4.17 -30.58
CA GLU A 386 -18.90 3.95 -30.61
C GLU A 386 -19.63 4.59 -29.42
N ARG A 387 -19.01 4.60 -28.25
CA ARG A 387 -19.56 5.14 -26.99
C ARG A 387 -18.46 5.92 -26.24
N PRO A 388 -18.05 7.10 -26.75
CA PRO A 388 -17.00 7.90 -26.12
C PRO A 388 -17.33 8.26 -24.67
N GLU A 389 -18.61 8.52 -24.36
CA GLU A 389 -19.09 8.85 -23.01
C GLU A 389 -18.75 7.74 -21.98
N LEU A 390 -18.89 6.46 -22.36
CA LEU A 390 -18.55 5.33 -21.48
C LEU A 390 -17.04 5.21 -21.25
N GLU A 391 -16.23 5.53 -22.26
CA GLU A 391 -14.78 5.46 -22.15
C GLU A 391 -14.23 6.63 -21.31
N GLU A 392 -14.79 7.83 -21.45
CA GLU A 392 -14.47 8.98 -20.59
C GLU A 392 -14.84 8.69 -19.13
N GLU A 393 -16.03 8.15 -18.87
CA GLU A 393 -16.45 7.74 -17.52
C GLU A 393 -15.53 6.66 -16.95
N ARG A 394 -15.13 5.68 -17.77
CA ARG A 394 -14.18 4.64 -17.39
C ARG A 394 -12.81 5.23 -17.00
N GLN A 395 -12.27 6.12 -17.82
CA GLN A 395 -10.96 6.73 -17.57
C GLN A 395 -10.98 7.58 -16.30
N ALA A 396 -12.01 8.40 -16.12
CA ALA A 396 -12.21 9.16 -14.89
C ALA A 396 -12.29 8.23 -13.67
N LEU A 397 -13.05 7.14 -13.78
CA LEU A 397 -13.22 6.18 -12.70
C LEU A 397 -11.91 5.46 -12.34
N ILE A 398 -11.08 5.11 -13.33
CA ILE A 398 -9.76 4.51 -13.08
C ILE A 398 -8.86 5.48 -12.29
N ILE A 399 -8.82 6.75 -12.66
CA ILE A 399 -8.02 7.77 -11.97
C ILE A 399 -8.53 7.96 -10.54
N THR A 400 -9.84 8.15 -10.37
CA THR A 400 -10.45 8.32 -9.05
C THR A 400 -10.26 7.07 -8.18
N GLN A 401 -10.32 5.86 -8.74
CA GLN A 401 -10.09 4.62 -8.00
C GLN A 401 -8.63 4.51 -7.53
N ALA A 402 -7.66 4.90 -8.36
CA ALA A 402 -6.26 4.92 -7.99
C ALA A 402 -5.96 5.97 -6.90
N GLU A 403 -6.53 7.17 -7.02
CA GLU A 403 -6.43 8.23 -6.00
C GLU A 403 -7.06 7.79 -4.68
N ASN A 404 -8.26 7.20 -4.71
CA ASN A 404 -8.93 6.68 -3.53
C ASN A 404 -8.11 5.59 -2.84
N GLN A 405 -7.57 4.63 -3.60
CA GLN A 405 -6.77 3.55 -3.03
C GLN A 405 -5.46 4.06 -2.41
N ARG A 406 -4.84 5.07 -3.04
CA ARG A 406 -3.67 5.76 -2.48
C ARG A 406 -4.02 6.50 -1.19
N ALA A 407 -5.07 7.30 -1.20
CA ALA A 407 -5.51 8.08 -0.04
C ALA A 407 -5.92 7.16 1.14
N LEU A 408 -6.51 6.01 0.87
CA LEU A 408 -6.84 5.00 1.88
C LEU A 408 -5.58 4.44 2.54
N LYS A 409 -4.55 4.10 1.75
CA LYS A 409 -3.25 3.66 2.27
C LYS A 409 -2.53 4.75 3.08
N GLU A 410 -2.52 5.98 2.57
CA GLU A 410 -1.92 7.12 3.28
C GLU A 410 -2.63 7.41 4.62
N ALA A 411 -3.96 7.27 4.67
CA ALA A 411 -4.72 7.39 5.92
C ALA A 411 -4.36 6.27 6.93
N GLU A 412 -4.16 5.04 6.45
CA GLU A 412 -3.72 3.92 7.29
C GLU A 412 -2.31 4.11 7.84
N ASP A 413 -1.37 4.47 6.98
CA ASP A 413 0.01 4.74 7.36
C ASP A 413 0.07 5.87 8.39
N LYS A 414 -0.80 6.89 8.25
CA LYS A 414 -0.94 7.97 9.23
C LYS A 414 -1.50 7.48 10.57
N ILE A 415 -2.53 6.63 10.56
CA ILE A 415 -3.08 6.02 11.78
C ILE A 415 -2.00 5.19 12.51
N LEU A 416 -1.26 4.36 11.77
CA LEU A 416 -0.17 3.53 12.30
C LEU A 416 0.99 4.38 12.83
N PHE A 417 1.34 5.46 12.12
CA PHE A 417 2.37 6.39 12.55
C PHE A 417 1.99 7.10 13.85
N THR A 418 0.75 7.62 13.95
CA THR A 418 0.28 8.27 15.17
C THR A 418 0.24 7.29 16.35
N LEU A 419 -0.22 6.05 16.15
CA LEU A 419 -0.22 5.03 17.20
C LEU A 419 1.18 4.61 17.65
N SER A 420 2.15 4.53 16.72
CA SER A 420 3.53 4.14 17.05
C SER A 420 4.35 5.28 17.67
N SER A 421 4.08 6.52 17.28
CA SER A 421 4.78 7.71 17.79
C SER A 421 4.28 8.17 19.16
N SER A 422 3.08 7.71 19.56
CA SER A 422 2.48 8.03 20.85
C SER A 422 3.16 7.23 21.97
N GLU A 423 4.26 7.76 22.51
CA GLU A 423 4.91 7.19 23.70
C GLU A 423 4.12 7.59 24.96
N GLY A 424 3.56 6.60 25.68
CA GLY A 424 2.85 6.82 26.96
C GLY A 424 1.33 6.73 26.85
N ASN A 425 0.61 7.55 27.63
CA ASN A 425 -0.85 7.49 27.69
C ASN A 425 -1.49 8.29 26.53
N ILE A 426 -1.91 7.59 25.48
CA ILE A 426 -2.55 8.20 24.30
C ILE A 426 -3.81 9.02 24.62
N LEU A 427 -4.44 8.79 25.78
CA LEU A 427 -5.59 9.57 26.23
C LEU A 427 -5.23 11.01 26.63
N GLU A 428 -3.95 11.29 26.84
CA GLU A 428 -3.46 12.63 27.20
C GLU A 428 -3.06 13.46 25.97
N ASP A 429 -2.76 12.79 24.85
CA ASP A 429 -2.46 13.44 23.57
C ASP A 429 -3.74 13.74 22.78
N GLU A 430 -4.22 14.97 22.93
CA GLU A 430 -5.39 15.46 22.21
C GLU A 430 -5.18 15.52 20.68
N ALA A 431 -3.97 15.88 20.24
CA ALA A 431 -3.65 16.01 18.83
C ALA A 431 -3.63 14.65 18.13
N ALA A 432 -3.13 13.61 18.81
CA ALA A 432 -3.20 12.23 18.32
C ALA A 432 -4.64 11.77 18.12
N ILE A 433 -5.53 12.05 19.08
CA ILE A 433 -6.94 11.61 19.01
C ILE A 433 -7.69 12.32 17.89
N GLU A 434 -7.51 13.63 17.71
CA GLU A 434 -8.13 14.38 16.61
C GLU A 434 -7.61 13.91 15.24
N THR A 435 -6.32 13.61 15.16
CA THR A 435 -5.70 13.07 13.93
C THR A 435 -6.25 11.68 13.60
N LEU A 436 -6.44 10.82 14.60
CA LEU A 436 -7.04 9.49 14.42
C LEU A 436 -8.51 9.56 14.01
N ASP A 437 -9.31 10.43 14.65
CA ASP A 437 -10.74 10.60 14.34
C ASP A 437 -10.93 11.14 12.91
N SER A 438 -10.17 12.17 12.53
CA SER A 438 -10.20 12.73 11.18
C SER A 438 -9.73 11.75 10.11
N SER A 439 -8.64 11.02 10.33
CA SER A 439 -8.12 10.03 9.37
C SER A 439 -9.08 8.85 9.20
N LYS A 440 -9.78 8.45 10.26
CA LYS A 440 -10.82 7.42 10.19
C LYS A 440 -12.02 7.87 9.37
N LEU A 441 -12.56 9.06 9.63
CA LEU A 441 -13.71 9.59 8.87
C LEU A 441 -13.41 9.63 7.37
N ILE A 442 -12.19 10.04 7.02
CA ILE A 442 -11.69 10.03 5.63
C ILE A 442 -11.65 8.60 5.08
N SER A 443 -11.07 7.64 5.81
CA SER A 443 -11.00 6.23 5.40
C SER A 443 -12.38 5.61 5.18
N ASP A 444 -13.34 5.85 6.09
CA ASP A 444 -14.72 5.36 5.98
C ASP A 444 -15.46 5.99 4.77
N GLU A 445 -15.25 7.27 4.50
CA GLU A 445 -15.81 7.95 3.34
C GLU A 445 -15.22 7.41 2.03
N ILE A 446 -13.89 7.27 1.96
CA ILE A 446 -13.20 6.72 0.80
C ILE A 446 -13.62 5.26 0.56
N SER A 447 -13.73 4.44 1.60
CA SER A 447 -14.18 3.05 1.48
C SER A 447 -15.59 2.95 0.87
N LYS A 448 -16.51 3.84 1.27
CA LYS A 448 -17.85 3.91 0.65
C LYS A 448 -17.78 4.33 -0.81
N LYS A 449 -17.00 5.38 -1.14
CA LYS A 449 -16.79 5.82 -2.52
C LYS A 449 -16.17 4.72 -3.38
N GLN A 450 -15.23 3.96 -2.83
CA GLN A 450 -14.58 2.85 -3.50
C GLN A 450 -15.56 1.73 -3.85
N LYS A 451 -16.45 1.35 -2.94
CA LYS A 451 -17.49 0.34 -3.22
C LYS A 451 -18.42 0.76 -4.35
N VAL A 452 -18.83 2.04 -4.37
CA VAL A 452 -19.66 2.59 -5.45
C VAL A 452 -18.88 2.59 -6.77
N ALA A 453 -17.61 3.01 -6.76
CA ALA A 453 -16.75 2.99 -7.94
C ALA A 453 -16.57 1.56 -8.49
N GLU A 454 -16.41 0.55 -7.63
CA GLU A 454 -16.31 -0.86 -8.04
C GLU A 454 -17.60 -1.38 -8.69
N GLU A 455 -18.77 -1.04 -8.15
CA GLU A 455 -20.05 -1.41 -8.76
C GLU A 455 -20.27 -0.72 -10.12
N THR A 456 -19.92 0.56 -10.22
CA THR A 456 -19.97 1.31 -11.48
C THR A 456 -18.99 0.73 -12.50
N ALA A 457 -17.76 0.40 -12.09
CA ALA A 457 -16.77 -0.26 -12.95
C ALA A 457 -17.30 -1.57 -13.54
N LYS A 458 -17.99 -2.39 -12.72
CA LYS A 458 -18.62 -3.63 -13.19
C LYS A 458 -19.72 -3.39 -14.22
N LYS A 459 -20.54 -2.35 -14.06
CA LYS A 459 -21.58 -1.98 -15.03
C LYS A 459 -21.00 -1.48 -16.35
N ILE A 460 -19.94 -0.67 -16.27
CA ILE A 460 -19.19 -0.19 -17.45
C ILE A 460 -18.56 -1.39 -18.17
N GLU A 461 -17.92 -2.29 -17.44
CA GLU A 461 -17.30 -3.49 -18.02
C GLU A 461 -18.34 -4.38 -18.70
N ALA A 462 -19.50 -4.62 -18.07
CA ALA A 462 -20.59 -5.37 -18.69
C ALA A 462 -21.05 -4.73 -20.02
N SER A 463 -21.18 -3.40 -20.05
CA SER A 463 -21.51 -2.66 -21.29
C SER A 463 -20.41 -2.70 -22.34
N ARG A 464 -19.15 -2.91 -21.92
CA ARG A 464 -17.99 -3.06 -22.81
C ARG A 464 -17.99 -4.43 -23.47
N GLN A 465 -18.31 -5.48 -22.71
CA GLN A 465 -18.33 -6.87 -23.18
C GLN A 465 -19.29 -7.10 -24.37
N ASP A 466 -20.33 -6.29 -24.50
CA ASP A 466 -21.22 -6.25 -25.66
C ASP A 466 -20.49 -6.07 -27.01
N TYR A 467 -19.33 -5.40 -27.01
CA TYR A 467 -18.48 -5.17 -28.19
C TYR A 467 -17.33 -6.18 -28.31
N LYS A 468 -17.16 -7.11 -27.36
CA LYS A 468 -16.11 -8.13 -27.40
C LYS A 468 -16.11 -8.97 -28.68
N PRO A 469 -17.25 -9.41 -29.26
CA PRO A 469 -17.25 -10.25 -30.45
C PRO A 469 -16.58 -9.61 -31.69
N ILE A 470 -16.64 -8.28 -31.85
CA ILE A 470 -15.95 -7.61 -32.96
C ILE A 470 -14.45 -7.51 -32.69
N ALA A 471 -14.03 -7.33 -31.44
CA ALA A 471 -12.63 -7.28 -31.05
C ALA A 471 -11.95 -8.65 -31.22
N GLU A 472 -12.59 -9.73 -30.77
CA GLU A 472 -12.15 -11.12 -31.01
C GLU A 472 -12.00 -11.41 -32.50
N TYR A 473 -13.04 -11.11 -33.28
CA TYR A 473 -13.03 -11.28 -34.72
C TYR A 473 -11.88 -10.53 -35.39
N SER A 474 -11.66 -9.28 -35.00
CA SER A 474 -10.60 -8.44 -35.58
C SER A 474 -9.20 -8.89 -35.16
N ALA A 475 -9.02 -9.39 -33.94
CA ALA A 475 -7.75 -9.94 -33.50
C ALA A 475 -7.35 -11.16 -34.34
N ILE A 476 -8.29 -12.07 -34.65
CA ILE A 476 -8.04 -13.22 -35.54
C ILE A 476 -7.52 -12.75 -36.89
N LEU A 477 -8.15 -11.73 -37.47
CA LEU A 477 -7.73 -11.15 -38.75
C LEU A 477 -6.29 -10.62 -38.68
N PHE A 478 -5.91 -9.94 -37.59
CA PHE A 478 -4.54 -9.46 -37.41
C PHE A 478 -3.53 -10.62 -37.39
N PHE A 479 -3.79 -11.69 -36.64
CA PHE A 479 -2.86 -12.82 -36.59
C PHE A 479 -2.74 -13.54 -37.93
N CYS A 480 -3.81 -13.57 -38.75
CA CYS A 480 -3.71 -14.05 -40.12
C CYS A 480 -2.70 -13.24 -40.94
N LEU A 481 -2.68 -11.91 -40.79
CA LEU A 481 -1.72 -11.04 -41.48
C LEU A 481 -0.31 -11.21 -40.92
N ASN A 482 -0.20 -11.37 -39.60
CA ASN A 482 1.08 -11.56 -38.94
C ASN A 482 1.78 -12.85 -39.39
N ASP A 483 1.04 -13.83 -39.92
CA ASP A 483 1.59 -15.08 -40.44
C ASP A 483 1.90 -15.04 -41.95
N LEU A 484 1.49 -14.00 -42.68
CA LEU A 484 1.84 -13.81 -44.11
C LEU A 484 3.34 -13.71 -44.41
N PRO A 485 4.21 -13.18 -43.52
CA PRO A 485 5.66 -13.21 -43.74
C PRO A 485 6.25 -14.61 -43.94
N ASN A 486 5.54 -15.66 -43.50
CA ASN A 486 5.96 -17.05 -43.74
C ASN A 486 5.80 -17.47 -45.22
N ILE A 487 4.99 -16.76 -46.00
CA ILE A 487 4.83 -16.95 -47.44
C ILE A 487 5.91 -16.15 -48.18
N ASP A 488 5.94 -14.84 -47.94
CA ASP A 488 6.94 -13.94 -48.48
C ASP A 488 7.34 -12.91 -47.41
N PRO A 489 8.65 -12.75 -47.10
CA PRO A 489 9.12 -11.79 -46.11
C PRO A 489 8.67 -10.34 -46.36
N MET A 490 8.29 -9.98 -47.59
CA MET A 490 7.76 -8.65 -47.92
C MET A 490 6.37 -8.39 -47.34
N TYR A 491 5.61 -9.42 -46.97
CA TYR A 491 4.23 -9.32 -46.49
C TYR A 491 4.13 -8.97 -45.00
N GLN A 492 4.78 -7.87 -44.62
CA GLN A 492 4.81 -7.38 -43.24
C GLN A 492 3.93 -6.14 -43.08
N TYR A 493 3.06 -6.19 -42.09
CA TYR A 493 2.16 -5.09 -41.76
C TYR A 493 2.34 -4.70 -40.30
N SER A 494 2.46 -3.40 -40.04
CA SER A 494 2.58 -2.91 -38.66
C SER A 494 1.23 -2.96 -37.95
N LEU A 495 1.26 -3.20 -36.63
CA LEU A 495 0.06 -3.10 -35.78
C LEU A 495 -0.60 -1.71 -35.88
N GLN A 496 0.20 -0.65 -35.99
CA GLN A 496 -0.33 0.71 -36.13
C GLN A 496 -1.14 0.88 -37.42
N TRP A 497 -0.65 0.32 -38.54
CA TRP A 497 -1.39 0.36 -39.81
C TRP A 497 -2.73 -0.38 -39.70
N PHE A 498 -2.72 -1.56 -39.07
CA PHE A 498 -3.93 -2.35 -38.83
C PHE A 498 -4.94 -1.59 -37.96
N ILE A 499 -4.48 -0.97 -36.86
CA ILE A 499 -5.32 -0.16 -35.97
C ILE A 499 -5.92 1.04 -36.73
N ASN A 500 -5.14 1.72 -37.56
CA ASN A 500 -5.64 2.85 -38.35
C ASN A 500 -6.72 2.40 -39.34
N LEU A 501 -6.53 1.26 -39.99
CA LEU A 501 -7.53 0.68 -40.90
C LEU A 501 -8.81 0.28 -40.16
N TYR A 502 -8.67 -0.24 -38.94
CA TYR A 502 -9.78 -0.58 -38.07
C TYR A 502 -10.59 0.66 -37.67
N ILE A 503 -9.92 1.73 -37.23
CA ILE A 503 -10.57 3.01 -36.89
C ILE A 503 -11.33 3.59 -38.09
N ASN A 504 -10.72 3.58 -39.28
CA ASN A 504 -11.39 4.06 -40.50
C ASN A 504 -12.64 3.21 -40.81
N SER A 505 -12.53 1.89 -40.68
CA SER A 505 -13.64 0.97 -40.91
C SER A 505 -14.79 1.15 -39.92
N ILE A 506 -14.50 1.55 -38.67
CA ILE A 506 -15.53 1.91 -37.69
C ILE A 506 -16.28 3.17 -38.16
N ASN A 507 -15.58 4.17 -38.66
CA ASN A 507 -16.19 5.43 -39.10
C ASN A 507 -17.03 5.26 -40.39
N ASP A 508 -16.52 4.51 -41.37
CA ASP A 508 -17.07 4.43 -42.72
C ASP A 508 -18.19 3.38 -42.87
N SER A 509 -18.27 2.43 -41.93
CA SER A 509 -19.28 1.38 -41.95
C SER A 509 -20.69 1.88 -41.64
N LEU A 510 -21.70 1.16 -42.15
CA LEU A 510 -23.11 1.51 -41.95
C LEU A 510 -23.51 1.48 -40.46
N LYS A 511 -23.92 2.64 -39.95
CA LYS A 511 -24.40 2.80 -38.57
C LYS A 511 -25.76 2.14 -38.37
N SER A 512 -25.99 1.58 -37.18
CA SER A 512 -27.28 0.99 -36.80
C SER A 512 -27.53 1.20 -35.31
N LYS A 513 -28.80 1.42 -34.93
CA LYS A 513 -29.20 1.52 -33.52
C LYS A 513 -29.25 0.16 -32.82
N ILE A 514 -29.39 -0.92 -33.59
CA ILE A 514 -29.38 -2.29 -33.06
C ILE A 514 -27.94 -2.78 -33.03
N LEU A 515 -27.42 -3.05 -31.83
CA LEU A 515 -26.04 -3.45 -31.63
C LEU A 515 -25.66 -4.67 -32.48
N ALA A 516 -26.45 -5.74 -32.45
CA ALA A 516 -26.15 -6.95 -33.23
C ALA A 516 -26.00 -6.67 -34.74
N ARG A 517 -26.84 -5.79 -35.29
CA ARG A 517 -26.74 -5.37 -36.70
C ARG A 517 -25.53 -4.47 -36.93
N ARG A 518 -25.21 -3.58 -35.98
CA ARG A 518 -24.01 -2.73 -36.04
C ARG A 518 -22.73 -3.57 -36.06
N LEU A 519 -22.63 -4.57 -35.17
CA LEU A 519 -21.48 -5.48 -35.10
C LEU A 519 -21.30 -6.25 -36.41
N LYS A 520 -22.38 -6.77 -37.00
CA LYS A 520 -22.32 -7.45 -38.29
C LYS A 520 -21.84 -6.52 -39.42
N ASN A 521 -22.39 -5.30 -39.49
CA ASN A 521 -21.94 -4.31 -40.48
C ASN A 521 -20.46 -3.96 -40.33
N LEU A 522 -19.97 -3.85 -39.09
CA LEU A 522 -18.55 -3.61 -38.78
C LEU A 522 -17.69 -4.79 -39.25
N GLN A 523 -18.09 -6.03 -38.94
CA GLN A 523 -17.39 -7.23 -39.38
C GLN A 523 -17.31 -7.29 -40.91
N ASP A 524 -18.43 -7.14 -41.61
CA ASP A 524 -18.51 -7.25 -43.07
C ASP A 524 -17.68 -6.16 -43.77
N HIS A 525 -17.76 -4.92 -43.29
CA HIS A 525 -17.01 -3.79 -43.85
C HIS A 525 -15.51 -3.92 -43.56
N PHE A 526 -15.13 -4.21 -42.31
CA PHE A 526 -13.72 -4.34 -41.93
C PHE A 526 -13.03 -5.50 -42.65
N THR A 527 -13.68 -6.66 -42.76
CA THR A 527 -13.13 -7.83 -43.47
C THR A 527 -12.84 -7.49 -44.92
N TYR A 528 -13.79 -6.82 -45.60
CA TYR A 528 -13.63 -6.47 -47.00
C TYR A 528 -12.59 -5.35 -47.21
N ASN A 529 -12.57 -4.34 -46.33
CA ASN A 529 -11.60 -3.26 -46.39
C ASN A 529 -10.17 -3.79 -46.15
N LEU A 530 -10.02 -4.68 -45.17
CA LEU A 530 -8.75 -5.36 -44.91
C LEU A 530 -8.29 -6.18 -46.11
N TYR A 531 -9.18 -7.04 -46.62
CA TYR A 531 -8.91 -7.86 -47.80
C TYR A 531 -8.43 -7.01 -48.99
N THR A 532 -9.18 -5.95 -49.32
CA THR A 532 -8.87 -5.07 -50.45
C THR A 532 -7.49 -4.40 -50.30
N ASN A 533 -7.17 -3.89 -49.11
CA ASN A 533 -5.88 -3.22 -48.91
C ASN A 533 -4.70 -4.20 -48.93
N VAL A 534 -4.88 -5.42 -48.42
CA VAL A 534 -3.83 -6.45 -48.44
C VAL A 534 -3.66 -7.02 -49.85
N CYS A 535 -4.74 -7.29 -50.59
CA CYS A 535 -4.64 -7.76 -51.97
C CYS A 535 -3.96 -6.77 -52.93
N ARG A 536 -3.95 -5.46 -52.61
CA ARG A 536 -3.20 -4.46 -53.39
C ARG A 536 -1.67 -4.62 -53.25
N SER A 537 -1.19 -5.17 -52.14
CA SER A 537 0.24 -5.39 -51.88
C SER A 537 0.71 -6.82 -52.15
N LEU A 538 -0.21 -7.78 -52.28
CA LEU A 538 0.11 -9.18 -52.59
C LEU A 538 0.36 -9.41 -54.09
N PHE A 539 1.22 -10.39 -54.41
CA PHE A 539 1.35 -10.88 -55.77
C PHE A 539 0.08 -11.66 -56.19
N GLU A 540 -0.23 -11.66 -57.48
CA GLU A 540 -1.43 -12.32 -58.02
C GLU A 540 -1.52 -13.80 -57.63
N LYS A 541 -0.38 -14.50 -57.63
CA LYS A 541 -0.27 -15.91 -57.23
C LYS A 541 -0.70 -16.18 -55.77
N ASP A 542 -0.54 -15.19 -54.89
CA ASP A 542 -0.74 -15.34 -53.44
C ASP A 542 -2.10 -14.80 -52.97
N LYS A 543 -2.85 -14.09 -53.84
CA LYS A 543 -4.16 -13.52 -53.49
C LYS A 543 -5.18 -14.60 -53.11
N LEU A 544 -5.30 -15.66 -53.91
CA LEU A 544 -6.22 -16.76 -53.63
C LEU A 544 -5.84 -17.51 -52.34
N LEU A 545 -4.54 -17.70 -52.13
CA LEU A 545 -4.02 -18.31 -50.90
C LEU A 545 -4.41 -17.46 -49.68
N PHE A 546 -4.27 -16.14 -49.77
CA PHE A 546 -4.71 -15.24 -48.71
C PHE A 546 -6.23 -15.31 -48.48
N SER A 547 -7.04 -15.32 -49.54
CA SER A 547 -8.50 -15.49 -49.41
C SER A 547 -8.87 -16.79 -48.69
N PHE A 548 -8.14 -17.87 -48.96
CA PHE A 548 -8.35 -19.16 -48.31
C PHE A 548 -7.90 -19.16 -46.84
N ILE A 549 -6.73 -18.58 -46.53
CA ILE A 549 -6.24 -18.42 -45.14
C ILE A 549 -7.22 -17.57 -44.34
N LEU A 550 -7.68 -16.45 -44.90
CA LEU A 550 -8.66 -15.57 -44.28
C LEU A 550 -9.96 -16.33 -43.97
N CYS A 551 -10.48 -17.09 -44.94
CA CYS A 551 -11.70 -17.88 -44.78
C CYS A 551 -11.53 -18.96 -43.70
N THR A 552 -10.49 -19.78 -43.81
CA THR A 552 -10.25 -20.92 -42.90
C THR A 552 -10.00 -20.45 -41.47
N SER A 553 -9.25 -19.38 -41.26
CA SER A 553 -9.04 -18.79 -39.93
C SER A 553 -10.35 -18.30 -39.29
N ILE A 554 -11.25 -17.69 -40.07
CA ILE A 554 -12.58 -17.29 -39.56
C ILE A 554 -13.41 -18.52 -39.19
N MET A 555 -13.42 -19.57 -40.02
CA MET A 555 -14.18 -20.81 -39.77
C MET A 555 -13.65 -21.57 -38.56
N LEU A 556 -12.32 -21.66 -38.40
CA LEU A 556 -11.67 -22.26 -37.22
C LEU A 556 -12.04 -21.51 -35.95
N ALA A 557 -12.04 -20.17 -35.99
CA ALA A 557 -12.45 -19.35 -34.85
C ALA A 557 -13.92 -19.54 -34.46
N ARG A 558 -14.81 -19.72 -35.44
CA ARG A 558 -16.23 -20.04 -35.21
C ARG A 558 -16.47 -21.48 -34.77
N LYS A 559 -15.42 -22.32 -34.73
CA LYS A 559 -15.49 -23.78 -34.50
C LYS A 559 -16.37 -24.50 -35.53
N GLU A 560 -16.50 -23.92 -36.72
CA GLU A 560 -17.20 -24.51 -37.87
C GLU A 560 -16.28 -25.47 -38.65
N MET A 561 -14.97 -25.46 -38.35
CA MET A 561 -13.95 -26.34 -38.94
C MET A 561 -13.10 -26.95 -37.83
N ASP A 562 -12.75 -28.23 -37.96
CA ASP A 562 -11.83 -28.89 -37.05
C ASP A 562 -10.37 -28.68 -37.46
N LYS A 563 -9.49 -28.42 -36.47
CA LYS A 563 -8.07 -28.15 -36.72
C LYS A 563 -7.31 -29.37 -37.23
N GLY A 564 -7.70 -30.57 -36.79
CA GLY A 564 -7.12 -31.83 -37.27
C GLY A 564 -7.51 -32.12 -38.71
N GLU A 565 -8.79 -31.94 -39.04
CA GLU A 565 -9.30 -32.04 -40.42
C GLU A 565 -8.60 -31.03 -41.35
N TYR A 566 -8.42 -29.78 -40.90
CA TYR A 566 -7.70 -28.75 -41.65
C TYR A 566 -6.23 -29.12 -41.89
N LEU A 567 -5.53 -29.59 -40.86
CA LEU A 567 -4.14 -30.02 -41.00
C LEU A 567 -4.02 -31.23 -41.95
N PHE A 568 -4.99 -32.15 -41.91
CA PHE A 568 -5.05 -33.28 -42.84
C PHE A 568 -5.25 -32.80 -44.28
N PHE A 569 -6.16 -31.85 -44.53
CA PHE A 569 -6.38 -31.29 -45.86
C PHE A 569 -5.09 -30.71 -46.48
N LEU A 570 -4.26 -30.06 -45.65
CA LEU A 570 -2.98 -29.49 -46.08
C LEU A 570 -1.90 -30.56 -46.30
N THR A 571 -1.74 -31.48 -45.35
CA THR A 571 -0.57 -32.39 -45.29
C THR A 571 -0.81 -33.80 -45.84
N GLY A 572 -2.08 -34.22 -45.97
CA GLY A 572 -2.46 -35.62 -46.26
C GLY A 572 -2.19 -36.59 -45.11
N GLY A 573 -1.75 -36.08 -43.94
CA GLY A 573 -1.28 -36.87 -42.80
C GLY A 573 0.15 -37.42 -42.98
N ILE A 574 0.74 -37.95 -41.92
CA ILE A 574 2.04 -38.65 -41.93
C ILE A 574 1.76 -40.14 -41.70
N GLY A 575 2.04 -40.99 -42.68
CA GLY A 575 1.70 -42.43 -42.64
C GLY A 575 2.91 -43.34 -42.86
N LEU A 576 3.05 -44.35 -41.99
CA LEU A 576 3.85 -45.56 -42.24
C LEU A 576 3.11 -46.48 -43.25
N GLU A 577 3.84 -47.38 -43.91
CA GLU A 577 3.36 -48.24 -45.00
C GLU A 577 1.90 -48.74 -44.84
N ASN A 578 1.09 -48.47 -45.86
CA ASN A 578 -0.29 -48.94 -45.93
C ASN A 578 -0.33 -50.45 -46.19
N LYS A 579 -1.07 -51.19 -45.36
CA LYS A 579 -1.24 -52.65 -45.49
C LYS A 579 -2.40 -53.06 -46.40
N HIS A 580 -3.20 -52.10 -46.86
CA HIS A 580 -4.41 -52.35 -47.66
C HIS A 580 -4.13 -52.20 -49.15
N LYS A 581 -4.49 -53.23 -49.94
CA LYS A 581 -4.34 -53.19 -51.41
C LYS A 581 -5.28 -52.16 -52.02
N ASN A 582 -4.77 -51.36 -52.94
CA ASN A 582 -5.54 -50.36 -53.67
C ASN A 582 -6.63 -51.03 -54.55
N PRO A 583 -7.93 -50.79 -54.29
CA PRO A 583 -9.03 -51.36 -55.09
C PRO A 583 -9.20 -50.65 -56.45
N GLY A 584 -8.56 -49.49 -56.64
CA GLY A 584 -8.60 -48.66 -57.86
C GLY A 584 -7.32 -48.72 -58.69
N GLN A 585 -6.63 -49.87 -58.74
CA GLN A 585 -5.29 -50.11 -59.36
C GLN A 585 -5.12 -49.74 -60.86
N GLY A 586 -6.07 -49.06 -61.49
CA GLY A 586 -5.97 -48.54 -62.85
C GLY A 586 -6.21 -47.03 -63.02
N TRP A 587 -6.68 -46.33 -61.99
CA TRP A 587 -7.02 -44.90 -62.09
C TRP A 587 -6.68 -44.09 -60.84
N LEU A 588 -6.66 -44.69 -59.65
CA LEU A 588 -6.27 -44.02 -58.41
C LEU A 588 -4.82 -44.35 -58.08
N SER A 589 -4.00 -43.31 -57.83
CA SER A 589 -2.62 -43.50 -57.41
C SER A 589 -2.54 -44.16 -56.03
N ASP A 590 -1.49 -44.97 -55.79
CA ASP A 590 -1.28 -45.59 -54.48
C ASP A 590 -1.11 -44.55 -53.37
N LYS A 591 -0.52 -43.39 -53.69
CA LYS A 591 -0.41 -42.25 -52.75
C LYS A 591 -1.78 -41.71 -52.31
N SER A 592 -2.70 -41.52 -53.27
CA SER A 592 -4.07 -41.09 -52.99
C SER A 592 -4.84 -42.15 -52.20
N TRP A 593 -4.60 -43.43 -52.48
CA TRP A 593 -5.19 -44.53 -51.73
C TRP A 593 -4.71 -44.56 -50.27
N ASP A 594 -3.42 -44.33 -50.04
CA ASP A 594 -2.83 -44.25 -48.70
C ASP A 594 -3.37 -43.06 -47.90
N GLU A 595 -3.56 -41.91 -48.54
CA GLU A 595 -4.27 -40.78 -47.95
C GLU A 595 -5.73 -41.11 -47.63
N LEU A 596 -6.44 -41.83 -48.51
CA LEU A 596 -7.84 -42.19 -48.27
C LEU A 596 -7.98 -43.15 -47.07
N CYS A 597 -7.07 -44.13 -46.96
CA CYS A 597 -7.04 -45.04 -45.82
C CYS A 597 -6.83 -44.28 -44.51
N ARG A 598 -5.89 -43.32 -44.50
CA ARG A 598 -5.63 -42.46 -43.33
C ARG A 598 -6.79 -41.53 -43.01
N LEU A 599 -7.45 -40.99 -44.03
CA LEU A 599 -8.66 -40.21 -43.83
C LEU A 599 -9.73 -41.07 -43.16
N SER A 600 -9.89 -42.33 -43.57
CA SER A 600 -10.85 -43.26 -42.98
C SER A 600 -10.61 -43.56 -41.48
N ASP A 601 -9.39 -43.34 -40.97
CA ASP A 601 -9.07 -43.52 -39.54
C ASP A 601 -9.49 -42.32 -38.68
N THR A 602 -9.86 -41.20 -39.29
CA THR A 602 -10.32 -40.02 -38.55
C THR A 602 -11.80 -40.15 -38.13
N PRO A 603 -12.21 -39.58 -36.98
CA PRO A 603 -13.49 -39.93 -36.32
C PRO A 603 -14.74 -39.78 -37.18
N LYS A 604 -14.80 -38.75 -38.05
CA LYS A 604 -15.97 -38.49 -38.90
C LYS A 604 -16.01 -39.30 -40.20
N PHE A 605 -14.85 -39.85 -40.60
CA PHE A 605 -14.65 -40.56 -41.86
C PHE A 605 -14.56 -42.09 -41.68
N VAL A 606 -14.81 -42.60 -40.47
CA VAL A 606 -14.87 -44.04 -40.18
C VAL A 606 -15.87 -44.73 -41.12
N GLY A 607 -15.38 -45.74 -41.83
CA GLY A 607 -16.12 -46.50 -42.86
C GLY A 607 -15.93 -45.99 -44.30
N LEU A 608 -15.16 -44.92 -44.52
CA LEU A 608 -14.93 -44.37 -45.87
C LEU A 608 -14.19 -45.36 -46.78
N ARG A 609 -13.19 -46.08 -46.25
CA ARG A 609 -12.47 -47.13 -46.98
C ARG A 609 -13.41 -48.23 -47.49
N GLU A 610 -14.24 -48.76 -46.59
CA GLU A 610 -15.20 -49.84 -46.91
C GLU A 610 -16.24 -49.38 -47.94
N SER A 611 -16.70 -48.14 -47.82
CA SER A 611 -17.59 -47.53 -48.80
C SER A 611 -16.91 -47.31 -50.15
N PHE A 612 -15.62 -46.99 -50.18
CA PHE A 612 -14.85 -46.83 -51.41
C PHE A 612 -14.67 -48.16 -52.13
N GLU A 613 -14.36 -49.22 -51.40
CA GLU A 613 -14.26 -50.59 -51.93
C GLU A 613 -15.61 -51.09 -52.48
N THR A 614 -16.72 -50.71 -51.86
CA THR A 614 -18.07 -51.14 -52.28
C THR A 614 -18.59 -50.35 -53.49
N ASN A 615 -18.30 -49.04 -53.58
CA ASN A 615 -18.88 -48.11 -54.57
C ASN A 615 -17.82 -47.54 -55.54
N ILE A 616 -16.90 -48.38 -56.03
CA ILE A 616 -15.77 -47.96 -56.88
C ILE A 616 -16.23 -47.20 -58.14
N GLU A 617 -17.31 -47.63 -58.79
CA GLU A 617 -17.82 -47.00 -60.02
C GLU A 617 -18.29 -45.55 -59.79
N SER A 618 -18.94 -45.29 -58.65
CA SER A 618 -19.41 -43.94 -58.29
C SER A 618 -18.25 -43.00 -57.96
N PHE A 619 -17.22 -43.50 -57.26
CA PHE A 619 -16.00 -42.70 -57.01
C PHE A 619 -15.17 -42.50 -58.29
N LYS A 620 -15.18 -43.48 -59.20
CA LYS A 620 -14.56 -43.34 -60.52
C LYS A 620 -15.27 -42.29 -61.38
N ALA A 621 -16.59 -42.18 -61.30
CA ALA A 621 -17.34 -41.11 -61.97
C ALA A 621 -16.93 -39.70 -61.47
N ILE A 622 -16.63 -39.56 -60.17
CA ILE A 622 -16.07 -38.33 -59.60
C ILE A 622 -14.65 -38.08 -60.13
N TYR A 623 -13.84 -39.13 -60.21
CA TYR A 623 -12.48 -39.05 -60.77
C TYR A 623 -12.46 -38.68 -62.25
N ASP A 624 -13.39 -39.19 -63.06
CA ASP A 624 -13.44 -38.92 -64.50
C ASP A 624 -14.13 -37.58 -64.83
N SER A 625 -14.80 -36.95 -63.86
CA SER A 625 -15.50 -35.68 -64.04
C SER A 625 -14.56 -34.50 -64.27
N LYS A 626 -15.00 -33.55 -65.10
CA LYS A 626 -14.32 -32.25 -65.25
C LYS A 626 -14.52 -31.36 -64.01
N ASP A 627 -15.67 -31.49 -63.35
CA ASP A 627 -16.07 -30.71 -62.19
C ASP A 627 -16.52 -31.67 -61.06
N PRO A 628 -15.58 -32.20 -60.27
CA PRO A 628 -15.91 -33.21 -59.25
C PRO A 628 -16.76 -32.65 -58.09
N MET A 629 -16.81 -31.33 -57.91
CA MET A 629 -17.57 -30.66 -56.85
C MET A 629 -19.09 -30.63 -57.08
N THR A 630 -19.55 -30.81 -58.32
CA THR A 630 -20.98 -30.82 -58.67
C THR A 630 -21.59 -32.22 -58.56
N ILE A 631 -20.75 -33.25 -58.48
CA ILE A 631 -21.19 -34.64 -58.33
C ILE A 631 -21.34 -34.96 -56.84
N GLU A 632 -22.50 -35.50 -56.48
CA GLU A 632 -22.77 -35.92 -55.11
C GLU A 632 -21.93 -37.14 -54.73
N LEU A 633 -21.40 -37.14 -53.50
CA LEU A 633 -20.70 -38.31 -52.97
C LEU A 633 -21.69 -39.48 -52.78
N PRO A 634 -21.25 -40.74 -52.91
CA PRO A 634 -22.12 -41.89 -52.65
C PRO A 634 -22.73 -41.83 -51.26
N ALA A 635 -24.00 -42.23 -51.11
CA ALA A 635 -24.64 -42.33 -49.81
C ALA A 635 -23.82 -43.28 -48.89
N PRO A 636 -23.59 -42.94 -47.60
CA PRO A 636 -24.17 -41.85 -46.81
C PRO A 636 -23.36 -40.54 -46.77
N TRP A 637 -22.27 -40.41 -47.54
CA TRP A 637 -21.28 -39.35 -47.35
C TRP A 637 -21.75 -37.96 -47.78
N ASN A 638 -22.67 -37.86 -48.74
CA ASN A 638 -23.19 -36.56 -49.16
C ASN A 638 -24.02 -35.86 -48.06
N GLU A 639 -24.73 -36.62 -47.22
CA GLU A 639 -25.53 -36.06 -46.12
C GLU A 639 -24.75 -35.98 -44.81
N LYS A 640 -23.81 -36.91 -44.59
CA LYS A 640 -23.03 -37.00 -43.36
C LYS A 640 -21.91 -35.95 -43.27
N LEU A 641 -21.31 -35.56 -44.40
CA LEU A 641 -20.14 -34.68 -44.42
C LEU A 641 -20.50 -33.21 -44.65
N ASP A 642 -19.81 -32.32 -43.94
CA ASP A 642 -19.87 -30.88 -44.23
C ASP A 642 -19.10 -30.52 -45.52
N GLN A 643 -19.24 -29.28 -45.99
CA GLN A 643 -18.62 -28.86 -47.24
C GLN A 643 -17.09 -28.99 -47.24
N PHE A 644 -16.42 -28.73 -46.10
CA PHE A 644 -14.98 -28.82 -45.99
C PHE A 644 -14.50 -30.28 -46.01
N GLN A 645 -15.24 -31.16 -45.33
CA GLN A 645 -15.02 -32.60 -45.34
C GLN A 645 -15.22 -33.21 -46.72
N LYS A 646 -16.27 -32.80 -47.46
CA LYS A 646 -16.46 -33.18 -48.87
C LYS A 646 -15.28 -32.76 -49.72
N MET A 647 -14.82 -31.51 -49.56
CA MET A 647 -13.63 -31.00 -50.24
C MET A 647 -12.38 -31.83 -49.91
N THR A 648 -12.26 -32.30 -48.66
CA THR A 648 -11.14 -33.15 -48.22
C THR A 648 -11.15 -34.51 -48.90
N VAL A 649 -12.32 -35.15 -49.05
CA VAL A 649 -12.46 -36.42 -49.80
C VAL A 649 -12.09 -36.21 -51.28
N ILE A 650 -12.59 -35.13 -51.90
CA ILE A 650 -12.30 -34.85 -53.31
C ILE A 650 -10.81 -34.50 -53.50
N ARG A 651 -10.16 -33.83 -52.55
CA ARG A 651 -8.71 -33.54 -52.60
C ARG A 651 -7.87 -34.80 -52.67
N VAL A 652 -8.27 -35.85 -51.96
CA VAL A 652 -7.57 -37.15 -51.99
C VAL A 652 -7.73 -37.83 -53.36
N ILE A 653 -8.92 -37.75 -53.97
CA ILE A 653 -9.24 -38.41 -55.25
C ILE A 653 -8.73 -37.62 -56.47
N ARG A 654 -8.89 -36.30 -56.47
CA ARG A 654 -8.56 -35.35 -57.56
C ARG A 654 -7.77 -34.15 -57.01
N PRO A 655 -6.48 -34.32 -56.70
CA PRO A 655 -5.65 -33.25 -56.16
C PRO A 655 -5.44 -32.08 -57.15
N ASP A 656 -5.58 -32.32 -58.45
CA ASP A 656 -5.46 -31.29 -59.50
C ASP A 656 -6.58 -30.24 -59.44
N LYS A 657 -7.72 -30.57 -58.81
CA LYS A 657 -8.91 -29.70 -58.74
C LYS A 657 -8.97 -28.84 -57.49
N VAL A 658 -7.98 -28.93 -56.59
CA VAL A 658 -7.95 -28.22 -55.30
C VAL A 658 -8.13 -26.72 -55.45
N VAL A 659 -7.50 -26.08 -56.44
CA VAL A 659 -7.61 -24.63 -56.66
C VAL A 659 -9.06 -24.21 -56.94
N GLN A 660 -9.77 -24.96 -57.79
CA GLN A 660 -11.18 -24.69 -58.10
C GLN A 660 -12.07 -24.93 -56.87
N MET A 661 -11.76 -25.95 -56.06
CA MET A 661 -12.50 -26.21 -54.83
C MET A 661 -12.34 -25.08 -53.81
N VAL A 662 -11.13 -24.57 -53.66
CA VAL A 662 -10.81 -23.44 -52.77
C VAL A 662 -11.57 -22.17 -53.21
N ILE A 663 -11.61 -21.88 -54.51
CA ILE A 663 -12.37 -20.76 -55.08
C ILE A 663 -13.86 -20.86 -54.70
N GLU A 664 -14.49 -22.00 -54.95
CA GLU A 664 -15.92 -22.19 -54.64
C GLU A 664 -16.19 -22.19 -53.13
N TYR A 665 -15.26 -22.73 -52.33
CA TYR A 665 -15.35 -22.70 -50.87
C TYR A 665 -15.32 -21.26 -50.32
N VAL A 666 -14.38 -20.44 -50.78
CA VAL A 666 -14.28 -19.02 -50.40
C VAL A 666 -15.51 -18.25 -50.89
N LYS A 667 -15.95 -18.48 -52.14
CA LYS A 667 -17.11 -17.82 -52.74
C LYS A 667 -18.40 -18.09 -51.96
N LYS A 668 -18.59 -19.31 -51.45
CA LYS A 668 -19.78 -19.66 -50.66
C LYS A 668 -19.75 -19.09 -49.24
N ASN A 669 -18.59 -19.06 -48.58
CA ASN A 669 -18.49 -18.66 -47.18
C ASN A 669 -18.26 -17.15 -46.97
N LEU A 670 -17.41 -16.51 -47.78
CA LEU A 670 -17.11 -15.08 -47.69
C LEU A 670 -17.81 -14.25 -48.78
N GLY A 671 -18.12 -14.86 -49.93
CA GLY A 671 -18.76 -14.21 -51.08
C GLY A 671 -17.83 -14.06 -52.28
N GLN A 672 -18.42 -13.81 -53.45
CA GLN A 672 -17.70 -13.71 -54.74
C GLN A 672 -16.62 -12.62 -54.76
N LYS A 673 -16.85 -11.51 -54.06
CA LYS A 673 -15.91 -10.37 -53.95
C LYS A 673 -14.56 -10.70 -53.31
N PHE A 674 -14.40 -11.88 -52.70
CA PHE A 674 -13.14 -12.33 -52.08
C PHE A 674 -12.32 -13.27 -52.99
N VAL A 675 -12.80 -13.52 -54.21
CA VAL A 675 -12.10 -14.33 -55.22
C VAL A 675 -11.80 -13.52 -56.48
N GLU A 676 -12.54 -12.43 -56.69
CA GLU A 676 -12.35 -11.47 -57.78
C GLU A 676 -11.87 -10.12 -57.17
N PRO A 677 -10.57 -9.99 -56.82
CA PRO A 677 -10.01 -8.78 -56.21
C PRO A 677 -9.91 -7.58 -57.15
#